data_AF-A0ABD2YCH8-F1
#
_entry.id   AF-A0ABD2YCH8-F1
#
_cell.length_a   1.000
_cell.length_b   1.000
_cell.length_c   1.000
_cell.angle_alpha   90.00
_cell.angle_beta   90.00
_cell.angle_gamma   90.00
#
_symmetry.space_group_name_H-M   'P 1'
#
loop_
_entity.id
_entity.type
_entity.pdbx_description
1 polymer ?
#
loop_
_entity_poly.entity_id
_entity_poly.type
_entity_poly.pdbx_seq_one_letter_code
_entity_poly.pdbx_strand_id
1 'polypeptide(L)'
;MKTHLILMDNVVVSFLILFSSTFLATFVSSHSSTNVVVLLQQSSDDSSALLAFKSKADLSNELHFFNSTNSSPFCKWAGVECSESKVVRFVIEGMNLGGIVAPNSLTRLDQLRVLSLQNNSLTGPLPDLSGLVNLKVLFLSHNFFTGFIPPSITTLHRLKTLDLSHNNLTGPLPISLNNLDRLYLLWLDSNRFNGSIPALNQTTLQIFNISNNNLSGPIPVTPTLLRFRASSFSWNPGLCGEIIHKECHQIMQHFFGPEESPPPPPPPTPVPLDQNAQIHRGNINNPSLQSRTRKKKIAALVIGLASSGLLFICTVCCYAFAIRKHTTNKKEYSICAPKMAIGEGTINANAEAVMRIEEDNYELEEKVKRVQEGMQIAGMGKSGNLVFCAGEPQVYILEQLMRASAELLGRGTMGTTYKAVLDSRLIVCVKRLDGSRLAGTSKETFEGHMESVGCLRHPNLVSLRAFFQAKEERLLIYDYQPNGSLFSLIHGSKSARAKPLHWTSCLKIAEDVAQGLSYIHQAWRLVHGNLKSSNVLLGSDFEACLTDYCLSVLANPAATAIAEEDTDFTAYKAPETLKFNNQHHQATTSKSDVYSFGILLLELLSGKHPSQHPNIMPDDMMNWVKLNRDEENGEQDSKLEMLLEVAIACSVTSPEQRPTMWQVLKMIQEIKEAVIMDEN
;
A
#
# COMPACT_ATOMS: atom_id res chain seq x y z
N MET A 1 39.86 -50.66 -43.69
CA MET A 1 40.83 -51.54 -43.00
C MET A 1 40.34 -51.72 -41.56
N LYS A 2 40.31 -52.95 -41.02
CA LYS A 2 41.27 -53.45 -39.99
C LYS A 2 41.47 -52.41 -38.87
N THR A 3 40.86 -52.49 -37.66
CA THR A 3 40.57 -53.63 -36.73
C THR A 3 41.81 -54.08 -35.94
N HIS A 4 41.59 -54.42 -34.66
CA HIS A 4 42.59 -54.80 -33.60
C HIS A 4 43.31 -53.60 -32.95
N LEU A 5 43.82 -53.65 -31.70
CA LEU A 5 44.14 -54.70 -30.69
C LEU A 5 44.16 -53.95 -29.31
N ILE A 6 43.89 -54.38 -28.07
CA ILE A 6 43.44 -55.58 -27.29
C ILE A 6 43.21 -55.07 -25.81
N LEU A 7 42.58 -55.69 -24.79
CA LEU A 7 41.60 -56.78 -24.54
C LEU A 7 41.19 -56.70 -23.02
N MET A 8 40.47 -57.71 -22.50
CA MET A 8 40.24 -58.06 -21.08
C MET A 8 39.17 -57.23 -20.31
N ASP A 9 38.20 -57.82 -19.59
CA ASP A 9 37.91 -59.25 -19.40
C ASP A 9 36.43 -59.53 -19.00
N ASN A 10 35.87 -60.64 -19.51
CA ASN A 10 35.01 -61.68 -18.86
C ASN A 10 33.82 -61.32 -17.89
N VAL A 11 32.66 -62.01 -17.87
CA VAL A 11 32.00 -62.99 -18.79
C VAL A 11 30.51 -63.24 -18.34
N VAL A 12 29.72 -63.96 -19.15
CA VAL A 12 28.27 -64.33 -19.01
C VAL A 12 27.26 -63.19 -19.29
N VAL A 13 26.38 -63.15 -20.31
CA VAL A 13 25.77 -64.11 -21.28
C VAL A 13 24.39 -64.69 -20.90
N SER A 14 23.33 -63.98 -21.34
CA SER A 14 22.01 -64.54 -21.79
C SER A 14 21.06 -65.10 -20.68
N PHE A 15 19.81 -65.58 -20.93
CA PHE A 15 19.15 -66.08 -22.16
C PHE A 15 17.59 -66.02 -22.09
N LEU A 16 16.92 -65.38 -23.07
CA LEU A 16 15.48 -65.54 -23.47
C LEU A 16 14.37 -65.41 -22.37
N ILE A 17 13.06 -65.66 -22.62
CA ILE A 17 12.08 -64.98 -23.51
C ILE A 17 10.62 -65.36 -23.10
N LEU A 18 9.61 -64.55 -23.45
CA LEU A 18 8.15 -64.85 -23.57
C LEU A 18 7.24 -65.12 -22.32
N PHE A 19 5.94 -64.81 -22.54
CA PHE A 19 4.68 -65.34 -21.97
C PHE A 19 4.41 -65.31 -20.43
N SER A 20 3.39 -64.57 -19.98
CA SER A 20 2.01 -65.03 -19.63
C SER A 20 1.87 -65.60 -18.20
N SER A 21 0.85 -65.42 -17.36
CA SER A 21 -0.38 -64.61 -17.25
C SER A 21 -1.27 -65.31 -16.19
N THR A 22 -2.13 -64.57 -15.47
CA THR A 22 -3.27 -65.06 -14.65
C THR A 22 -3.04 -65.72 -13.26
N PHE A 23 -4.05 -65.51 -12.39
CA PHE A 23 -4.44 -66.27 -11.18
C PHE A 23 -3.54 -66.22 -9.92
N LEU A 24 -4.06 -66.22 -8.67
CA LEU A 24 -5.46 -66.15 -8.17
C LEU A 24 -5.53 -65.47 -6.77
N ALA A 25 -6.74 -65.11 -6.34
CA ALA A 25 -7.11 -64.55 -5.02
C ALA A 25 -6.77 -65.46 -3.82
N THR A 26 -6.76 -64.98 -2.56
CA THR A 26 -7.94 -64.71 -1.70
C THR A 26 -7.48 -63.92 -0.42
N PHE A 27 -8.29 -63.42 0.54
CA PHE A 27 -9.48 -64.00 1.19
C PHE A 27 -10.24 -62.95 2.07
N VAL A 28 -11.59 -62.81 1.90
CA VAL A 28 -12.62 -62.33 2.88
C VAL A 28 -12.49 -60.89 3.46
N SER A 29 -13.52 -60.07 3.74
CA SER A 29 -15.01 -60.16 3.83
C SER A 29 -15.61 -58.85 3.25
N SER A 30 -16.62 -58.80 2.38
CA SER A 30 -18.05 -59.18 2.42
C SER A 30 -19.02 -58.10 2.97
N HIS A 31 -20.22 -58.02 2.37
CA HIS A 31 -21.34 -57.07 2.62
C HIS A 31 -21.09 -55.60 2.20
N SER A 32 -22.02 -54.78 1.66
CA SER A 32 -23.29 -54.94 0.89
C SER A 32 -23.93 -53.52 0.77
N SER A 33 -24.66 -53.06 -0.25
CA SER A 33 -24.93 -53.53 -1.62
C SER A 33 -25.51 -52.37 -2.47
N THR A 34 -25.27 -52.40 -3.78
CA THR A 34 -26.12 -51.86 -4.88
C THR A 34 -26.75 -50.45 -4.84
N ASN A 35 -26.30 -49.62 -5.79
CA ASN A 35 -27.13 -48.88 -6.74
C ASN A 35 -28.24 -47.92 -6.25
N VAL A 36 -27.91 -46.62 -6.26
CA VAL A 36 -28.80 -45.61 -6.89
C VAL A 36 -27.97 -44.93 -7.99
N VAL A 37 -28.53 -44.82 -9.20
CA VAL A 37 -27.85 -44.15 -10.32
C VAL A 37 -28.05 -42.63 -10.22
N VAL A 38 -26.97 -41.90 -9.92
CA VAL A 38 -26.88 -40.43 -10.04
C VAL A 38 -25.56 -40.09 -10.73
N LEU A 39 -25.53 -39.00 -11.50
CA LEU A 39 -24.53 -38.75 -12.54
C LEU A 39 -23.26 -38.00 -12.09
N LEU A 40 -22.11 -38.34 -12.72
CA LEU A 40 -20.85 -37.56 -12.89
C LEU A 40 -20.09 -37.23 -11.56
N GLN A 41 -18.75 -37.15 -11.45
CA GLN A 41 -17.71 -36.58 -12.33
C GLN A 41 -16.28 -37.07 -11.91
N GLN A 42 -15.24 -36.86 -12.73
CA GLN A 42 -13.83 -37.27 -12.46
C GLN A 42 -12.95 -36.15 -11.85
N SER A 43 -11.88 -36.52 -11.14
CA SER A 43 -10.83 -35.62 -10.59
C SER A 43 -9.45 -35.79 -11.28
N SER A 44 -8.51 -34.87 -11.03
CA SER A 44 -7.26 -34.69 -11.82
C SER A 44 -5.95 -34.73 -10.99
N ASP A 45 -4.82 -34.96 -11.66
CA ASP A 45 -3.48 -35.10 -11.02
C ASP A 45 -3.02 -33.85 -10.26
N ASP A 46 -3.16 -32.65 -10.83
CA ASP A 46 -2.79 -31.38 -10.18
C ASP A 46 -3.44 -31.20 -8.80
N SER A 47 -4.68 -31.70 -8.63
CA SER A 47 -5.38 -31.66 -7.33
C SER A 47 -4.68 -32.53 -6.27
N SER A 48 -4.09 -33.66 -6.68
CA SER A 48 -3.30 -34.54 -5.82
C SER A 48 -1.94 -33.92 -5.46
N ALA A 49 -1.32 -33.16 -6.36
CA ALA A 49 -0.10 -32.41 -6.07
C ALA A 49 -0.32 -31.32 -5.01
N LEU A 50 -1.43 -30.58 -5.13
CA LEU A 50 -1.82 -29.53 -4.18
C LEU A 50 -2.24 -30.11 -2.80
N LEU A 51 -2.93 -31.25 -2.76
CA LEU A 51 -3.21 -31.97 -1.51
C LEU A 51 -1.93 -32.51 -0.85
N ALA A 52 -0.98 -33.01 -1.64
CA ALA A 52 0.32 -33.45 -1.13
C ALA A 52 1.13 -32.29 -0.53
N PHE A 53 1.13 -31.12 -1.19
CA PHE A 53 1.72 -29.89 -0.63
C PHE A 53 1.09 -29.53 0.70
N LYS A 54 -0.24 -29.42 0.77
CA LYS A 54 -0.99 -29.16 2.01
C LYS A 54 -0.53 -30.08 3.14
N SER A 55 -0.46 -31.39 2.90
CA SER A 55 -0.15 -32.39 3.94
C SER A 55 1.22 -32.26 4.64
N LYS A 56 2.08 -31.33 4.22
CA LYS A 56 3.42 -31.08 4.78
C LYS A 56 3.78 -29.60 4.97
N ALA A 57 3.25 -28.72 4.13
CA ALA A 57 3.44 -27.28 4.25
C ALA A 57 2.47 -26.67 5.28
N ASP A 58 1.26 -27.23 5.42
CA ASP A 58 0.15 -26.71 6.21
C ASP A 58 -0.10 -27.60 7.45
N LEU A 59 0.73 -27.45 8.49
CA LEU A 59 0.57 -28.21 9.74
C LEU A 59 -0.63 -27.74 10.57
N SER A 60 -1.06 -26.48 10.40
CA SER A 60 -2.21 -25.88 11.10
C SER A 60 -3.57 -26.21 10.45
N ASN A 61 -3.57 -26.80 9.25
CA ASN A 61 -4.73 -27.20 8.46
C ASN A 61 -5.57 -26.03 7.86
N GLU A 62 -4.97 -24.86 7.69
CA GLU A 62 -5.58 -23.61 7.16
C GLU A 62 -6.09 -23.75 5.72
N LEU A 63 -5.46 -24.59 4.89
CA LEU A 63 -5.84 -24.77 3.49
C LEU A 63 -7.04 -25.71 3.38
N HIS A 64 -8.25 -25.19 3.18
CA HIS A 64 -9.45 -26.02 3.00
C HIS A 64 -9.53 -26.67 1.60
N PHE A 65 -8.53 -27.48 1.23
CA PHE A 65 -8.50 -28.28 0.01
C PHE A 65 -9.14 -29.64 0.28
N PHE A 66 -10.20 -29.99 -0.46
CA PHE A 66 -10.96 -31.22 -0.28
C PHE A 66 -11.33 -31.86 -1.62
N ASN A 67 -11.35 -33.19 -1.67
CA ASN A 67 -11.73 -33.98 -2.84
C ASN A 67 -13.21 -34.37 -2.73
N SER A 68 -14.07 -33.78 -3.57
CA SER A 68 -15.52 -34.02 -3.57
C SER A 68 -16.04 -34.30 -4.97
N THR A 69 -16.83 -35.36 -5.12
CA THR A 69 -17.34 -35.84 -6.41
C THR A 69 -18.58 -35.09 -6.92
N ASN A 70 -19.13 -34.15 -6.15
CA ASN A 70 -20.36 -33.43 -6.53
C ASN A 70 -20.36 -31.91 -6.20
N SER A 71 -19.22 -31.30 -5.89
CA SER A 71 -19.12 -29.83 -5.82
C SER A 71 -17.71 -29.28 -6.02
N SER A 72 -17.60 -28.28 -6.90
CA SER A 72 -16.42 -27.44 -7.21
C SER A 72 -15.15 -28.16 -7.74
N PRO A 73 -14.62 -27.80 -8.92
CA PRO A 73 -13.30 -28.28 -9.32
C PRO A 73 -12.21 -27.64 -8.47
N PHE A 74 -11.12 -28.37 -8.23
CA PHE A 74 -9.91 -27.93 -7.50
C PHE A 74 -9.31 -26.59 -7.96
N CYS A 75 -9.58 -26.19 -9.21
CA CYS A 75 -9.33 -24.85 -9.76
C CYS A 75 -10.13 -23.70 -9.10
N LYS A 76 -10.88 -24.00 -8.03
CA LYS A 76 -11.55 -23.04 -7.14
C LYS A 76 -11.01 -23.10 -5.70
N TRP A 77 -9.99 -23.92 -5.42
CA TRP A 77 -9.33 -23.92 -4.12
C TRP A 77 -8.57 -22.60 -3.90
N ALA A 78 -8.46 -22.17 -2.64
CA ALA A 78 -7.81 -20.90 -2.30
C ALA A 78 -6.39 -20.82 -2.88
N GLY A 79 -6.08 -19.73 -3.59
CA GLY A 79 -4.78 -19.49 -4.22
C GLY A 79 -4.48 -20.28 -5.50
N VAL A 80 -5.40 -21.11 -6.00
CA VAL A 80 -5.19 -21.95 -7.20
C VAL A 80 -5.87 -21.33 -8.42
N GLU A 81 -5.11 -20.89 -9.42
CA GLU A 81 -5.63 -20.44 -10.73
C GLU A 81 -5.31 -21.50 -11.79
N CYS A 82 -6.31 -21.92 -12.57
CA CYS A 82 -6.13 -22.86 -13.69
C CYS A 82 -6.36 -22.24 -15.06
N SER A 83 -5.68 -22.80 -16.06
CA SER A 83 -6.01 -22.68 -17.49
C SER A 83 -6.27 -24.10 -18.01
N GLU A 84 -7.38 -24.35 -18.71
CA GLU A 84 -7.68 -25.67 -19.32
C GLU A 84 -7.56 -26.85 -18.32
N SER A 85 -8.02 -26.65 -17.08
CA SER A 85 -7.92 -27.62 -15.96
C SER A 85 -6.49 -28.03 -15.57
N LYS A 86 -5.50 -27.19 -15.86
CA LYS A 86 -4.11 -27.27 -15.37
C LYS A 86 -3.73 -26.03 -14.56
N VAL A 87 -3.00 -26.19 -13.46
CA VAL A 87 -2.67 -25.08 -12.55
C VAL A 87 -1.62 -24.17 -13.18
N VAL A 88 -1.96 -22.90 -13.34
CA VAL A 88 -1.08 -21.84 -13.89
C VAL A 88 -0.64 -20.83 -12.84
N ARG A 89 -1.31 -20.74 -11.68
CA ARG A 89 -0.79 -20.03 -10.49
C ARG A 89 -1.08 -20.79 -9.20
N PHE A 90 -0.14 -20.68 -8.27
CA PHE A 90 -0.30 -21.12 -6.90
C PHE A 90 0.20 -20.01 -5.98
N VAL A 91 -0.74 -19.36 -5.29
CA VAL A 91 -0.57 -18.08 -4.60
C VAL A 91 -1.15 -18.22 -3.20
N ILE A 92 -0.32 -18.68 -2.27
CA ILE A 92 -0.69 -19.01 -0.89
C ILE A 92 0.01 -18.04 0.05
N GLU A 93 -0.58 -16.85 0.12
CA GLU A 93 -0.10 -15.70 0.86
C GLU A 93 -0.91 -15.54 2.17
N GLY A 94 -0.26 -15.17 3.28
CA GLY A 94 -0.94 -14.88 4.57
C GLY A 94 -1.39 -16.03 5.50
N MET A 95 -1.50 -17.27 5.02
CA MET A 95 -2.21 -18.35 5.74
C MET A 95 -1.42 -19.12 6.82
N ASN A 96 -0.67 -18.46 7.71
CA ASN A 96 0.30 -19.00 8.73
C ASN A 96 0.67 -20.50 8.65
N LEU A 97 1.27 -20.92 7.52
CA LEU A 97 1.62 -22.32 7.31
C LEU A 97 3.00 -22.56 7.91
N GLY A 98 3.02 -22.92 9.19
CA GLY A 98 4.16 -23.64 9.77
C GLY A 98 4.29 -25.00 9.08
N GLY A 99 5.47 -25.30 8.53
CA GLY A 99 5.71 -26.56 7.83
C GLY A 99 6.94 -26.54 6.91
N ILE A 100 7.01 -27.53 6.01
CA ILE A 100 8.04 -27.62 4.96
C ILE A 100 7.40 -27.83 3.59
N VAL A 101 8.00 -27.26 2.54
CA VAL A 101 7.58 -27.55 1.16
C VAL A 101 8.17 -28.90 0.76
N ALA A 102 7.40 -29.97 0.93
CA ALA A 102 7.90 -31.33 0.73
C ALA A 102 8.41 -31.57 -0.71
N PRO A 103 9.53 -32.29 -0.90
CA PRO A 103 10.02 -32.66 -2.22
C PRO A 103 8.95 -33.33 -3.08
N ASN A 104 8.93 -33.03 -4.38
CA ASN A 104 7.95 -33.55 -5.35
C ASN A 104 6.47 -33.20 -5.04
N SER A 105 6.18 -32.29 -4.11
CA SER A 105 4.79 -31.83 -3.89
C SER A 105 4.32 -30.92 -5.03
N LEU A 106 5.03 -29.80 -5.25
CA LEU A 106 4.71 -28.81 -6.27
C LEU A 106 5.30 -29.14 -7.66
N THR A 107 6.37 -29.93 -7.73
CA THR A 107 7.16 -30.18 -8.95
C THR A 107 6.36 -30.82 -10.11
N ARG A 108 5.17 -31.39 -9.84
CA ARG A 108 4.24 -31.91 -10.87
C ARG A 108 3.36 -30.85 -11.54
N LEU A 109 3.34 -29.61 -11.06
CA LEU A 109 2.54 -28.51 -11.64
C LEU A 109 3.25 -27.92 -12.87
N ASP A 110 3.38 -28.72 -13.93
CA ASP A 110 4.15 -28.44 -15.14
C ASP A 110 3.76 -27.15 -15.87
N GLN A 111 2.49 -26.74 -15.76
CA GLN A 111 1.95 -25.52 -16.36
C GLN A 111 2.09 -24.26 -15.48
N LEU A 112 2.66 -24.37 -14.28
CA LEU A 112 2.72 -23.28 -13.30
C LEU A 112 3.55 -22.09 -13.83
N ARG A 113 2.98 -20.88 -13.72
CA ARG A 113 3.55 -19.62 -14.21
C ARG A 113 3.88 -18.65 -13.08
N VAL A 114 3.20 -18.78 -11.94
CA VAL A 114 3.45 -18.01 -10.71
C VAL A 114 3.40 -18.95 -9.51
N LEU A 115 4.45 -18.93 -8.71
CA LEU A 115 4.50 -19.55 -7.38
C LEU A 115 4.77 -18.44 -6.37
N SER A 116 3.85 -18.26 -5.42
CA SER A 116 3.96 -17.30 -4.34
C SER A 116 3.57 -18.00 -3.05
N LEU A 117 4.54 -18.24 -2.15
CA LEU A 117 4.29 -18.85 -0.83
C LEU A 117 4.48 -17.80 0.28
N GLN A 118 3.96 -16.61 -0.01
CA GLN A 118 4.52 -15.38 0.53
C GLN A 118 3.87 -15.01 1.87
N ASN A 119 4.61 -15.16 2.99
CA ASN A 119 4.65 -14.33 4.20
C ASN A 119 5.17 -15.10 5.45
N ASN A 120 5.87 -16.23 5.28
CA ASN A 120 5.45 -17.43 6.00
C ASN A 120 6.43 -18.10 6.99
N SER A 121 5.83 -18.72 8.00
CA SER A 121 6.42 -19.71 8.91
C SER A 121 6.92 -21.02 8.23
N LEU A 122 7.14 -21.04 6.91
CA LEU A 122 7.75 -22.21 6.25
C LEU A 122 9.24 -22.27 6.57
N THR A 123 9.72 -23.49 6.72
CA THR A 123 11.06 -23.81 7.21
C THR A 123 11.74 -24.81 6.29
N GLY A 124 13.02 -25.07 6.57
CA GLY A 124 13.83 -26.03 5.83
C GLY A 124 14.39 -25.48 4.51
N PRO A 125 14.89 -26.36 3.63
CA PRO A 125 15.49 -25.94 2.37
C PRO A 125 14.45 -25.56 1.32
N LEU A 126 14.88 -24.74 0.36
CA LEU A 126 14.11 -24.50 -0.87
C LEU A 126 13.92 -25.84 -1.63
N PRO A 127 12.69 -26.15 -2.08
CA PRO A 127 12.37 -27.43 -2.71
C PRO A 127 12.90 -27.51 -4.16
N ASP A 128 12.92 -28.72 -4.74
CA ASP A 128 13.20 -28.87 -6.16
C ASP A 128 12.04 -28.35 -7.03
N LEU A 129 12.31 -27.30 -7.81
CA LEU A 129 11.39 -26.67 -8.74
C LEU A 129 11.65 -27.05 -10.20
N SER A 130 12.54 -28.02 -10.48
CA SER A 130 12.99 -28.42 -11.83
C SER A 130 11.87 -28.62 -12.86
N GLY A 131 10.76 -29.27 -12.46
CA GLY A 131 9.59 -29.52 -13.31
C GLY A 131 8.76 -28.28 -13.67
N LEU A 132 8.95 -27.15 -12.99
CA LEU A 132 8.19 -25.91 -13.19
C LEU A 132 8.70 -25.08 -14.38
N VAL A 133 8.96 -25.73 -15.53
CA VAL A 133 9.58 -25.13 -16.72
C VAL A 133 8.83 -23.92 -17.30
N ASN A 134 7.58 -23.72 -16.89
CA ASN A 134 6.73 -22.58 -17.28
C ASN A 134 6.80 -21.37 -16.35
N LEU A 135 7.52 -21.45 -15.22
CA LEU A 135 7.50 -20.45 -14.15
C LEU A 135 8.05 -19.10 -14.61
N LYS A 136 7.37 -18.01 -14.23
CA LYS A 136 7.70 -16.63 -14.57
C LYS A 136 7.90 -15.75 -13.34
N VAL A 137 7.32 -16.13 -12.20
CA VAL A 137 7.38 -15.40 -10.94
C VAL A 137 7.55 -16.40 -9.79
N LEU A 138 8.52 -16.14 -8.93
CA LEU A 138 8.77 -16.87 -7.69
C LEU A 138 8.93 -15.86 -6.55
N PHE A 139 7.94 -15.80 -5.65
CA PHE A 139 7.99 -15.07 -4.37
C PHE A 139 8.10 -16.08 -3.23
N LEU A 140 9.29 -16.14 -2.62
CA LEU A 140 9.65 -16.94 -1.43
C LEU A 140 10.52 -16.12 -0.46
N SER A 141 10.31 -14.81 -0.47
CA SER A 141 10.74 -13.79 0.49
C SER A 141 10.22 -14.07 1.90
N HIS A 142 10.33 -13.10 2.82
CA HIS A 142 10.18 -13.17 4.29
C HIS A 142 9.58 -14.46 4.87
N ASN A 143 10.40 -15.49 4.85
CA ASN A 143 10.12 -16.84 5.32
C ASN A 143 11.28 -17.25 6.24
N PHE A 144 11.17 -18.42 6.87
CA PHE A 144 12.29 -19.06 7.56
C PHE A 144 12.97 -20.14 6.71
N PHE A 145 13.04 -19.95 5.37
CA PHE A 145 13.81 -20.86 4.52
C PHE A 145 15.31 -20.76 4.84
N THR A 146 15.99 -21.88 4.68
CA THR A 146 17.39 -22.12 5.09
C THR A 146 18.15 -22.87 4.00
N GLY A 147 19.47 -23.02 4.17
CA GLY A 147 20.32 -23.63 3.14
C GLY A 147 20.59 -22.66 1.98
N PHE A 148 20.82 -23.19 0.79
CA PHE A 148 21.32 -22.47 -0.39
C PHE A 148 20.26 -22.37 -1.50
N ILE A 149 20.49 -21.51 -2.50
CA ILE A 149 19.64 -21.41 -3.71
C ILE A 149 19.88 -22.67 -4.57
N PRO A 150 18.91 -23.58 -4.73
CA PRO A 150 19.13 -24.84 -5.45
C PRO A 150 19.33 -24.59 -6.96
N PRO A 151 20.20 -25.37 -7.63
CA PRO A 151 20.48 -25.21 -9.06
C PRO A 151 19.24 -25.22 -9.96
N SER A 152 18.16 -25.91 -9.56
CA SER A 152 16.92 -26.00 -10.33
C SER A 152 16.08 -24.73 -10.35
N ILE A 153 16.37 -23.71 -9.52
CA ILE A 153 15.86 -22.35 -9.76
C ILE A 153 16.54 -21.74 -10.99
N THR A 154 17.84 -22.02 -11.18
CA THR A 154 18.63 -21.45 -12.28
C THR A 154 18.41 -22.13 -13.65
N THR A 155 17.65 -23.22 -13.70
CA THR A 155 17.15 -23.85 -14.95
C THR A 155 15.80 -23.29 -15.40
N LEU A 156 15.18 -22.37 -14.65
CA LEU A 156 13.86 -21.81 -14.97
C LEU A 156 13.97 -20.63 -15.94
N HIS A 157 14.40 -20.88 -17.18
CA HIS A 157 14.69 -19.85 -18.21
C HIS A 157 13.48 -18.94 -18.60
N ARG A 158 12.28 -19.19 -18.07
CA ARG A 158 11.09 -18.33 -18.22
C ARG A 158 10.90 -17.33 -17.06
N LEU A 159 11.69 -17.44 -15.99
CA LEU A 159 11.60 -16.65 -14.77
C LEU A 159 11.93 -15.16 -15.04
N LYS A 160 11.09 -14.28 -14.50
CA LYS A 160 11.19 -12.81 -14.59
C LYS A 160 11.31 -12.15 -13.23
N THR A 161 10.73 -12.75 -12.20
CA THR A 161 10.75 -12.23 -10.83
C THR A 161 11.24 -13.34 -9.93
N LEU A 162 12.34 -13.08 -9.23
CA LEU A 162 12.86 -13.92 -8.15
C LEU A 162 13.01 -13.03 -6.91
N ASP A 163 12.19 -13.29 -5.91
CA ASP A 163 12.28 -12.67 -4.60
C ASP A 163 12.47 -13.74 -3.54
N LEU A 164 13.59 -13.64 -2.82
CA LEU A 164 13.97 -14.46 -1.67
C LEU A 164 14.31 -13.57 -0.46
N SER A 165 13.94 -12.28 -0.47
CA SER A 165 14.32 -11.26 0.53
C SER A 165 13.85 -11.58 1.96
N HIS A 166 14.52 -11.06 2.98
CA HIS A 166 14.24 -11.26 4.42
C HIS A 166 14.14 -12.73 4.87
N ASN A 167 14.95 -13.62 4.30
CA ASN A 167 15.01 -15.04 4.68
C ASN A 167 16.24 -15.39 5.53
N ASN A 168 16.33 -16.65 5.94
CA ASN A 168 17.48 -17.21 6.61
C ASN A 168 18.35 -18.07 5.65
N LEU A 169 18.38 -17.73 4.35
CA LEU A 169 19.18 -18.41 3.34
C LEU A 169 20.67 -18.04 3.47
N THR A 170 21.52 -18.96 3.02
CA THR A 170 22.96 -19.02 3.33
C THR A 170 23.77 -19.51 2.14
N GLY A 171 25.09 -19.27 2.18
CA GLY A 171 26.02 -19.71 1.14
C GLY A 171 26.15 -18.71 -0.03
N PRO A 172 26.88 -19.10 -1.08
CA PRO A 172 27.19 -18.21 -2.20
C PRO A 172 26.03 -18.05 -3.17
N LEU A 173 25.98 -16.88 -3.82
CA LEU A 173 25.09 -16.64 -4.96
C LEU A 173 25.62 -17.44 -6.17
N PRO A 174 24.88 -18.42 -6.70
CA PRO A 174 25.40 -19.31 -7.75
C PRO A 174 25.54 -18.56 -9.07
N ILE A 175 26.69 -18.73 -9.74
CA ILE A 175 26.99 -18.05 -11.01
C ILE A 175 25.97 -18.39 -12.13
N SER A 176 25.30 -19.54 -12.04
CA SER A 176 24.21 -19.93 -12.93
C SER A 176 22.96 -19.04 -12.84
N LEU A 177 22.86 -18.11 -11.89
CA LEU A 177 21.87 -17.03 -11.94
C LEU A 177 21.93 -16.24 -13.26
N ASN A 178 23.09 -16.18 -13.92
CA ASN A 178 23.23 -15.60 -15.26
C ASN A 178 22.36 -16.29 -16.32
N ASN A 179 22.03 -17.57 -16.17
CA ASN A 179 21.22 -18.36 -17.12
C ASN A 179 19.73 -17.95 -17.15
N LEU A 180 19.35 -16.99 -16.31
CA LEU A 180 18.00 -16.42 -16.21
C LEU A 180 17.90 -15.15 -17.05
N ASP A 181 18.12 -15.24 -18.37
CA ASP A 181 18.16 -14.10 -19.32
C ASP A 181 16.89 -13.23 -19.39
N ARG A 182 15.81 -13.65 -18.71
CA ARG A 182 14.51 -12.96 -18.65
C ARG A 182 14.26 -12.30 -17.30
N LEU A 183 15.18 -12.45 -16.35
CA LEU A 183 15.08 -11.92 -15.00
C LEU A 183 15.04 -10.39 -15.04
N TYR A 184 13.97 -9.85 -14.48
CA TYR A 184 13.62 -8.43 -14.45
C TYR A 184 13.73 -7.87 -13.03
N LEU A 185 13.32 -8.67 -12.02
CA LEU A 185 13.45 -8.38 -10.60
C LEU A 185 14.25 -9.49 -9.92
N LEU A 186 15.29 -9.11 -9.19
CA LEU A 186 16.05 -9.97 -8.27
C LEU A 186 16.16 -9.30 -6.90
N TRP A 187 15.41 -9.80 -5.92
CA TRP A 187 15.46 -9.36 -4.53
C TRP A 187 15.97 -10.51 -3.66
N LEU A 188 17.09 -10.28 -2.99
CA LEU A 188 17.80 -11.23 -2.13
C LEU A 188 18.24 -10.58 -0.80
N ASP A 189 17.80 -9.35 -0.55
CA ASP A 189 18.23 -8.57 0.60
C ASP A 189 17.76 -9.15 1.94
N SER A 190 18.32 -8.65 3.05
CA SER A 190 17.99 -9.09 4.41
C SER A 190 18.15 -10.61 4.63
N ASN A 191 19.24 -11.19 4.10
CA ASN A 191 19.54 -12.63 4.16
C ASN A 191 20.92 -12.88 4.79
N ARG A 192 21.38 -14.14 4.79
CA ARG A 192 22.73 -14.54 5.23
C ARG A 192 23.57 -15.08 4.06
N PHE A 193 23.34 -14.63 2.83
CA PHE A 193 24.20 -14.95 1.69
C PHE A 193 25.62 -14.43 1.91
N ASN A 194 26.62 -15.17 1.41
CA ASN A 194 28.02 -14.89 1.66
C ASN A 194 28.91 -15.10 0.41
N GLY A 195 30.18 -14.74 0.50
CA GLY A 195 31.10 -14.79 -0.64
C GLY A 195 30.81 -13.68 -1.67
N SER A 196 31.35 -13.85 -2.87
CA SER A 196 31.32 -12.82 -3.93
C SER A 196 30.02 -12.79 -4.72
N ILE A 197 29.68 -11.60 -5.22
CA ILE A 197 28.61 -11.40 -6.20
C ILE A 197 29.10 -11.92 -7.56
N PRO A 198 28.37 -12.81 -8.25
CA PRO A 198 28.71 -13.21 -9.62
C PRO A 198 28.54 -12.05 -10.60
N ALA A 199 29.24 -12.08 -11.73
CA ALA A 199 29.17 -11.03 -12.74
C ALA A 199 27.81 -11.04 -13.49
N LEU A 200 26.79 -10.45 -12.86
CA LEU A 200 25.42 -10.36 -13.38
C LEU A 200 25.38 -9.47 -14.62
N ASN A 201 25.07 -10.06 -15.77
CA ASN A 201 25.13 -9.43 -17.10
C ASN A 201 23.76 -9.38 -17.81
N GLN A 202 22.68 -9.82 -17.17
CA GLN A 202 21.33 -9.86 -17.76
C GLN A 202 20.83 -8.42 -17.97
N THR A 203 20.73 -7.97 -19.22
CA THR A 203 20.30 -6.59 -19.54
C THR A 203 18.83 -6.33 -19.18
N THR A 204 18.02 -7.40 -19.15
CA THR A 204 16.61 -7.40 -18.74
C THR A 204 16.38 -7.05 -17.29
N LEU A 205 17.40 -7.16 -16.43
CA LEU A 205 17.30 -6.84 -15.01
C LEU A 205 17.08 -5.33 -14.85
N GLN A 206 16.02 -4.93 -14.15
CA GLN A 206 15.68 -3.52 -13.90
C GLN A 206 15.38 -3.22 -12.43
N ILE A 207 15.17 -4.25 -11.62
CA ILE A 207 15.04 -4.14 -10.17
C ILE A 207 16.00 -5.14 -9.55
N PHE A 208 16.89 -4.67 -8.69
CA PHE A 208 17.92 -5.47 -8.04
C PHE A 208 18.15 -4.96 -6.62
N ASN A 209 18.12 -5.87 -5.64
CA ASN A 209 18.54 -5.60 -4.28
C ASN A 209 19.18 -6.83 -3.65
N ILE A 210 20.36 -6.62 -3.05
CA ILE A 210 21.12 -7.61 -2.28
C ILE A 210 21.60 -7.02 -0.96
N SER A 211 21.02 -5.89 -0.52
CA SER A 211 21.41 -5.20 0.70
C SER A 211 21.25 -6.08 1.95
N ASN A 212 21.85 -5.69 3.07
CA ASN A 212 21.64 -6.35 4.37
C ASN A 212 21.93 -7.87 4.32
N ASN A 213 23.16 -8.19 3.94
CA ASN A 213 23.65 -9.56 3.74
C ASN A 213 25.13 -9.66 4.18
N ASN A 214 25.74 -10.85 4.09
CA ASN A 214 27.13 -11.08 4.44
C ASN A 214 28.04 -11.28 3.21
N LEU A 215 27.71 -10.63 2.08
CA LEU A 215 28.48 -10.73 0.84
C LEU A 215 29.81 -9.96 0.96
N SER A 216 30.83 -10.44 0.25
CA SER A 216 32.21 -9.98 0.39
C SER A 216 33.00 -9.92 -0.91
N GLY A 217 34.01 -9.04 -0.95
CA GLY A 217 34.87 -8.82 -2.11
C GLY A 217 34.32 -7.78 -3.11
N PRO A 218 34.90 -7.71 -4.31
CA PRO A 218 34.53 -6.71 -5.31
C PRO A 218 33.13 -6.96 -5.88
N ILE A 219 32.31 -5.90 -5.95
CA ILE A 219 31.13 -5.86 -6.80
C ILE A 219 31.62 -5.85 -8.26
N PRO A 220 31.20 -6.81 -9.12
CA PRO A 220 31.60 -6.80 -10.52
C PRO A 220 31.06 -5.56 -11.27
N VAL A 221 31.94 -4.85 -11.96
CA VAL A 221 31.60 -3.65 -12.74
C VAL A 221 31.01 -4.08 -14.08
N THR A 222 29.76 -4.55 -14.08
CA THR A 222 29.03 -4.93 -15.29
C THR A 222 28.08 -3.82 -15.76
N PRO A 223 27.71 -3.76 -17.06
CA PRO A 223 26.71 -2.81 -17.55
C PRO A 223 25.33 -2.95 -16.90
N THR A 224 25.02 -4.11 -16.33
CA THR A 224 23.80 -4.34 -15.54
C THR A 224 23.96 -3.83 -14.10
N LEU A 225 25.04 -4.18 -13.40
CA LEU A 225 25.23 -3.78 -11.99
C LEU A 225 25.50 -2.28 -11.84
N LEU A 226 26.16 -1.64 -12.80
CA LEU A 226 26.35 -0.18 -12.88
C LEU A 226 25.03 0.62 -12.95
N ARG A 227 23.92 -0.01 -13.34
CA ARG A 227 22.60 0.66 -13.41
C ARG A 227 21.90 0.73 -12.05
N PHE A 228 22.39 0.02 -11.03
CA PHE A 228 21.79 0.00 -9.70
C PHE A 228 22.53 0.94 -8.74
N ARG A 229 21.77 1.65 -7.91
CA ARG A 229 22.31 2.59 -6.93
C ARG A 229 23.08 1.83 -5.84
N ALA A 230 24.06 2.47 -5.22
CA ALA A 230 24.83 1.93 -4.09
C ALA A 230 23.95 1.38 -2.95
N SER A 231 22.73 1.90 -2.77
CA SER A 231 21.72 1.38 -1.84
C SER A 231 21.40 -0.11 -2.04
N SER A 232 21.34 -0.59 -3.28
CA SER A 232 21.08 -2.01 -3.62
C SER A 232 22.16 -2.97 -3.14
N PHE A 233 23.32 -2.44 -2.74
CA PHE A 233 24.49 -3.19 -2.24
C PHE A 233 24.81 -2.86 -0.77
N SER A 234 24.04 -1.93 -0.16
CA SER A 234 24.28 -1.42 1.19
C SER A 234 24.16 -2.50 2.27
N TRP A 235 24.67 -2.23 3.47
CA TRP A 235 24.61 -3.17 4.60
C TRP A 235 25.21 -4.57 4.32
N ASN A 236 26.17 -4.65 3.40
CA ASN A 236 27.08 -5.78 3.24
C ASN A 236 28.49 -5.34 3.65
N PRO A 237 28.97 -5.68 4.86
CA PRO A 237 30.22 -5.12 5.40
C PRO A 237 31.45 -5.51 4.57
N GLY A 238 31.44 -6.70 3.97
CA GLY A 238 32.54 -7.24 3.18
C GLY A 238 32.64 -6.73 1.73
N LEU A 239 31.61 -6.07 1.18
CA LEU A 239 31.64 -5.61 -0.21
C LEU A 239 32.54 -4.39 -0.40
N CYS A 240 33.13 -4.27 -1.59
CA CYS A 240 33.93 -3.14 -2.04
C CYS A 240 33.73 -2.94 -3.56
N GLY A 241 34.23 -1.85 -4.13
CA GLY A 241 34.24 -1.60 -5.56
C GLY A 241 33.71 -0.21 -5.95
N GLU A 242 33.80 0.08 -7.24
CA GLU A 242 33.45 1.37 -7.84
C GLU A 242 31.99 1.78 -7.58
N ILE A 243 31.05 0.83 -7.73
CA ILE A 243 29.59 1.03 -7.62
C ILE A 243 29.14 1.54 -6.23
N ILE A 244 29.94 1.30 -5.17
CA ILE A 244 29.70 1.81 -3.81
C ILE A 244 30.80 2.76 -3.32
N HIS A 245 31.69 3.19 -4.21
CA HIS A 245 32.82 4.09 -3.93
C HIS A 245 33.67 3.69 -2.70
N LYS A 246 33.90 2.38 -2.52
CA LYS A 246 34.68 1.81 -1.39
C LYS A 246 35.85 1.01 -1.92
N GLU A 247 37.08 1.38 -1.55
CA GLU A 247 38.29 0.76 -2.11
C GLU A 247 38.42 -0.74 -1.78
N CYS A 248 38.54 -1.56 -2.82
CA CYS A 248 38.88 -2.97 -2.67
C CYS A 248 40.36 -3.12 -2.30
N HIS A 249 40.62 -3.45 -1.04
CA HIS A 249 41.94 -3.84 -0.57
C HIS A 249 42.30 -5.20 -1.20
N GLN A 250 43.01 -5.18 -2.33
CA GLN A 250 43.40 -6.40 -3.04
C GLN A 250 44.40 -7.23 -2.24
N ILE A 251 44.01 -8.47 -1.92
CA ILE A 251 44.97 -9.56 -1.75
C ILE A 251 45.38 -9.99 -3.17
N MET A 252 46.64 -9.79 -3.55
CA MET A 252 47.12 -9.95 -4.93
C MET A 252 47.17 -11.42 -5.41
N GLN A 253 46.28 -11.79 -6.33
CA GLN A 253 46.37 -12.96 -7.23
C GLN A 253 45.51 -12.73 -8.49
N HIS A 254 45.73 -13.32 -9.68
CA HIS A 254 46.93 -13.48 -10.52
C HIS A 254 46.52 -14.10 -11.90
N PHE A 255 47.02 -13.58 -13.03
CA PHE A 255 47.19 -14.25 -14.37
C PHE A 255 46.02 -14.68 -15.32
N PHE A 256 46.15 -14.27 -16.62
CA PHE A 256 45.52 -14.77 -17.89
C PHE A 256 43.96 -14.72 -18.04
N GLY A 257 43.30 -14.76 -19.23
CA GLY A 257 43.67 -14.68 -20.67
C GLY A 257 42.44 -15.01 -21.61
N PRO A 258 42.20 -14.39 -22.80
CA PRO A 258 40.91 -14.52 -23.56
C PRO A 258 40.96 -14.98 -25.07
N GLU A 259 39.81 -15.48 -25.60
CA GLU A 259 39.49 -15.95 -26.98
C GLU A 259 37.92 -15.98 -27.19
N GLU A 260 37.23 -16.06 -28.35
CA GLU A 260 37.43 -15.66 -29.77
C GLU A 260 36.05 -15.69 -30.55
N SER A 261 35.98 -15.93 -31.89
CA SER A 261 34.82 -15.77 -32.82
C SER A 261 34.64 -17.00 -33.79
N PRO A 262 34.03 -17.01 -35.04
CA PRO A 262 33.08 -16.12 -35.76
C PRO A 262 31.76 -16.75 -36.38
N PRO A 263 31.50 -16.98 -37.71
CA PRO A 263 30.33 -16.46 -38.49
C PRO A 263 29.54 -17.58 -39.29
N PRO A 264 28.99 -17.46 -40.55
CA PRO A 264 28.43 -16.38 -41.42
C PRO A 264 26.92 -16.72 -41.80
N PRO A 265 26.32 -16.78 -43.05
CA PRO A 265 26.56 -16.18 -44.38
C PRO A 265 25.37 -15.35 -45.05
N PRO A 266 24.56 -15.74 -46.10
CA PRO A 266 24.40 -14.87 -47.29
C PRO A 266 22.93 -14.67 -47.87
N PRO A 267 22.63 -14.34 -49.17
CA PRO A 267 21.96 -13.08 -49.55
C PRO A 267 20.75 -13.23 -50.54
N PRO A 268 20.26 -12.17 -51.24
CA PRO A 268 20.80 -11.85 -52.59
C PRO A 268 20.83 -10.34 -52.98
N THR A 269 21.41 -10.04 -54.15
CA THR A 269 21.57 -8.69 -54.77
C THR A 269 20.62 -8.45 -55.96
N PRO A 270 20.49 -7.20 -56.47
CA PRO A 270 21.27 -6.82 -57.66
C PRO A 270 21.83 -5.37 -57.66
N VAL A 271 22.72 -5.12 -58.63
CA VAL A 271 23.64 -3.96 -58.86
C VAL A 271 23.73 -3.85 -60.41
N PRO A 272 23.90 -2.69 -61.13
CA PRO A 272 25.14 -1.90 -61.01
C PRO A 272 25.26 -0.42 -61.46
N LEU A 273 26.39 0.16 -60.98
CA LEU A 273 27.36 1.08 -61.61
C LEU A 273 27.17 2.62 -61.58
N ASP A 274 28.24 3.27 -61.12
CA ASP A 274 28.49 4.71 -60.96
C ASP A 274 29.18 5.39 -62.16
N GLN A 275 29.35 6.72 -62.05
CA GLN A 275 30.52 7.57 -62.45
C GLN A 275 30.14 8.85 -63.23
N ASN A 276 30.77 10.03 -63.07
CA ASN A 276 31.57 10.61 -61.97
C ASN A 276 31.83 12.12 -62.24
N ALA A 277 31.63 13.03 -61.28
CA ALA A 277 32.24 14.40 -61.21
C ALA A 277 31.58 15.30 -60.13
N GLN A 278 32.20 16.34 -59.54
CA GLN A 278 33.58 16.53 -59.05
C GLN A 278 33.68 17.82 -58.18
N ILE A 279 34.79 17.99 -57.43
CA ILE A 279 35.40 19.27 -56.96
C ILE A 279 34.81 20.01 -55.72
N HIS A 280 35.61 20.01 -54.64
CA HIS A 280 35.79 21.03 -53.55
C HIS A 280 34.60 21.41 -52.65
N ARG A 281 34.75 21.88 -51.39
CA ARG A 281 35.81 21.99 -50.34
C ARG A 281 35.01 22.17 -49.01
N GLY A 282 35.45 21.89 -47.79
CA GLY A 282 36.76 21.54 -47.23
C GLY A 282 36.87 22.14 -45.80
N ASN A 283 37.53 21.44 -44.86
CA ASN A 283 37.84 21.84 -43.48
C ASN A 283 36.71 21.98 -42.43
N ILE A 284 36.71 21.06 -41.46
CA ILE A 284 36.65 21.40 -40.02
C ILE A 284 37.86 20.72 -39.36
N ASN A 285 38.57 21.41 -38.48
CA ASN A 285 39.38 20.76 -37.44
C ASN A 285 39.68 21.70 -36.25
N ASN A 286 39.89 21.08 -35.09
CA ASN A 286 40.15 21.64 -33.76
C ASN A 286 41.54 22.36 -33.66
N PRO A 287 41.90 23.15 -32.61
CA PRO A 287 41.92 22.65 -31.21
C PRO A 287 41.86 23.64 -29.99
N SER A 288 41.79 23.00 -28.82
CA SER A 288 42.43 23.32 -27.51
C SER A 288 42.20 24.66 -26.77
N LEU A 289 41.41 24.56 -25.69
CA LEU A 289 41.81 24.80 -24.28
C LEU A 289 42.76 26.00 -23.95
N GLN A 290 42.23 27.06 -23.31
CA GLN A 290 42.90 27.77 -22.19
C GLN A 290 42.02 28.82 -21.45
N SER A 291 42.38 29.07 -20.18
CA SER A 291 42.20 30.30 -19.35
C SER A 291 40.83 30.97 -19.10
N ARG A 292 40.40 30.86 -17.83
CA ARG A 292 39.84 31.90 -16.91
C ARG A 292 39.34 33.29 -17.41
N THR A 293 38.20 33.68 -16.81
CA THR A 293 37.82 35.01 -16.21
C THR A 293 37.06 36.14 -16.98
N ARG A 294 35.87 36.45 -16.40
CA ARG A 294 35.26 37.78 -16.05
C ARG A 294 34.54 38.68 -17.09
N LYS A 295 33.29 39.05 -16.69
CA LYS A 295 32.44 40.23 -17.05
C LYS A 295 31.84 40.21 -18.48
N LYS A 296 30.51 40.23 -18.69
CA LYS A 296 29.39 41.17 -18.34
C LYS A 296 29.27 42.39 -19.28
N LYS A 297 28.01 42.73 -19.63
CA LYS A 297 27.50 43.91 -20.42
C LYS A 297 27.55 43.73 -21.96
N ILE A 298 26.64 44.29 -22.79
CA ILE A 298 25.41 45.08 -22.53
C ILE A 298 24.35 44.96 -23.65
N ALA A 299 23.08 45.11 -23.24
CA ALA A 299 21.81 45.55 -23.88
C ALA A 299 21.61 45.80 -25.42
N ALA A 300 20.34 46.10 -25.75
CA ALA A 300 19.70 46.18 -27.08
C ALA A 300 19.44 44.79 -27.72
N LEU A 301 18.31 44.53 -28.38
CA LEU A 301 17.33 45.45 -28.99
C LEU A 301 15.92 45.37 -28.36
N VAL A 302 15.52 46.40 -27.61
CA VAL A 302 14.22 46.45 -26.89
C VAL A 302 13.24 47.39 -27.60
N ILE A 303 12.74 46.96 -28.77
CA ILE A 303 11.79 47.75 -29.58
C ILE A 303 10.54 46.94 -29.97
N GLY A 304 10.63 45.61 -30.12
CA GLY A 304 9.52 44.76 -30.56
C GLY A 304 8.43 44.42 -29.54
N LEU A 305 8.54 44.87 -28.27
CA LEU A 305 7.65 44.44 -27.17
C LEU A 305 6.74 45.55 -26.60
N ALA A 306 6.88 46.79 -27.07
CA ALA A 306 6.09 47.92 -26.55
C ALA A 306 4.61 47.91 -27.03
N SER A 307 4.34 47.34 -28.20
CA SER A 307 3.00 47.29 -28.82
C SER A 307 2.10 46.19 -28.25
N SER A 308 2.67 45.05 -27.85
CA SER A 308 1.92 43.94 -27.24
C SER A 308 1.51 44.21 -25.79
N GLY A 309 2.38 44.88 -25.02
CA GLY A 309 2.09 45.24 -23.63
C GLY A 309 0.87 46.17 -23.48
N LEU A 310 0.70 47.13 -24.39
CA LEU A 310 -0.42 48.09 -24.34
C LEU A 310 -1.78 47.39 -24.50
N LEU A 311 -1.86 46.39 -25.39
CA LEU A 311 -3.08 45.62 -25.62
C LEU A 311 -3.48 44.79 -24.38
N PHE A 312 -2.49 44.20 -23.70
CA PHE A 312 -2.70 43.43 -22.47
C PHE A 312 -3.10 44.31 -21.28
N ILE A 313 -2.53 45.51 -21.17
CA ILE A 313 -2.94 46.49 -20.15
C ILE A 313 -4.40 46.91 -20.38
N CYS A 314 -4.82 47.15 -21.63
CA CYS A 314 -6.22 47.45 -21.95
C CYS A 314 -7.18 46.33 -21.55
N THR A 315 -6.87 45.06 -21.86
CA THR A 315 -7.76 43.94 -21.47
C THR A 315 -7.82 43.73 -19.96
N VAL A 316 -6.69 43.84 -19.24
CA VAL A 316 -6.66 43.80 -17.77
C VAL A 316 -7.44 44.96 -17.15
N CYS A 317 -7.32 46.18 -17.70
CA CYS A 317 -8.11 47.33 -17.24
C CYS A 317 -9.61 47.13 -17.47
N CYS A 318 -10.04 46.61 -18.62
CA CYS A 318 -11.44 46.25 -18.87
C CYS A 318 -11.95 45.18 -17.89
N TYR A 319 -11.15 44.15 -17.60
CA TYR A 319 -11.51 43.10 -16.66
C TYR A 319 -11.62 43.61 -15.21
N ALA A 320 -10.66 44.46 -14.79
CA ALA A 320 -10.72 45.14 -13.48
C ALA A 320 -11.91 46.10 -13.37
N PHE A 321 -12.30 46.78 -14.46
CA PHE A 321 -13.49 47.63 -14.49
C PHE A 321 -14.79 46.80 -14.42
N ALA A 322 -14.83 45.63 -15.04
CA ALA A 322 -15.95 44.69 -14.92
C ALA A 322 -16.08 44.16 -13.47
N ILE A 323 -14.98 43.76 -12.83
CA ILE A 323 -14.96 43.33 -11.41
C ILE A 323 -15.36 44.47 -10.47
N ARG A 324 -14.92 45.71 -10.73
CA ARG A 324 -15.37 46.88 -9.97
C ARG A 324 -16.87 47.14 -10.17
N LYS A 325 -17.38 47.05 -11.40
CA LYS A 325 -18.83 47.19 -11.68
C LYS A 325 -19.66 46.07 -11.01
N HIS A 326 -19.12 44.86 -10.88
CA HIS A 326 -19.78 43.75 -10.21
C HIS A 326 -19.75 43.88 -8.67
N THR A 327 -18.72 44.49 -8.10
CA THR A 327 -18.64 44.77 -6.65
C THR A 327 -19.44 46.02 -6.25
N THR A 328 -19.72 46.97 -7.16
CA THR A 328 -20.63 48.10 -6.90
C THR A 328 -22.12 47.74 -6.95
N ASN A 329 -22.51 46.54 -7.39
CA ASN A 329 -23.92 46.16 -7.59
C ASN A 329 -24.50 45.25 -6.48
N LYS A 330 -23.82 45.15 -5.33
CA LYS A 330 -24.37 44.65 -4.05
C LYS A 330 -23.86 45.49 -2.88
N LYS A 331 -24.46 46.67 -2.71
CA LYS A 331 -24.62 47.35 -1.40
C LYS A 331 -26.09 47.73 -1.24
N GLU A 332 -26.47 48.03 0.00
CA GLU A 332 -27.84 48.34 0.42
C GLU A 332 -28.88 47.23 0.15
N TYR A 333 -28.78 46.18 0.97
CA TYR A 333 -29.93 45.92 1.85
C TYR A 333 -29.45 46.01 3.29
N SER A 334 -30.21 46.70 4.15
CA SER A 334 -29.75 47.02 5.50
C SER A 334 -29.71 45.78 6.38
N ILE A 335 -28.61 45.60 7.11
CA ILE A 335 -28.64 44.84 8.35
C ILE A 335 -29.58 45.60 9.30
N CYS A 336 -30.61 44.94 9.83
CA CYS A 336 -31.43 45.45 10.92
C CYS A 336 -31.04 44.73 12.22
N ALA A 337 -29.82 45.03 12.67
CA ALA A 337 -29.31 44.70 13.99
C ALA A 337 -28.59 45.97 14.48
N PRO A 338 -29.20 46.69 15.43
CA PRO A 338 -28.60 46.63 16.76
C PRO A 338 -29.62 46.54 17.90
N LYS A 339 -29.51 45.46 18.67
CA LYS A 339 -28.97 45.50 20.04
C LYS A 339 -28.47 44.08 20.35
N MET A 340 -27.39 43.94 21.08
CA MET A 340 -27.31 44.11 22.54
C MET A 340 -26.12 45.05 22.91
N ALA A 341 -25.77 45.45 24.14
CA ALA A 341 -26.24 45.13 25.50
C ALA A 341 -26.19 43.65 25.90
N ILE A 342 -25.09 42.89 25.74
CA ILE A 342 -23.64 43.15 25.86
C ILE A 342 -22.96 43.83 24.63
N GLY A 343 -21.78 44.44 24.85
CA GLY A 343 -20.84 44.86 23.78
C GLY A 343 -19.37 44.67 24.22
N GLU A 344 -18.46 44.49 23.26
CA GLU A 344 -17.08 44.01 23.50
C GLU A 344 -15.97 45.07 23.31
N GLY A 345 -14.80 44.76 23.88
CA GLY A 345 -13.48 45.29 23.53
C GLY A 345 -12.39 44.61 24.38
N THR A 346 -11.20 44.26 23.89
CA THR A 346 -10.58 44.60 22.60
C THR A 346 -9.67 43.47 22.10
N ILE A 347 -9.85 43.04 20.86
CA ILE A 347 -8.93 42.14 20.15
C ILE A 347 -7.70 42.94 19.71
N ASN A 348 -6.49 42.59 20.18
CA ASN A 348 -5.25 43.11 19.57
C ASN A 348 -4.00 42.21 19.66
N ALA A 349 -4.06 41.04 20.33
CA ALA A 349 -2.93 40.10 20.37
C ALA A 349 -2.85 39.22 19.09
N ASN A 350 -4.00 38.88 18.51
CA ASN A 350 -4.10 37.78 17.55
C ASN A 350 -3.48 38.10 16.18
N ALA A 351 -3.35 39.38 15.81
CA ALA A 351 -2.74 39.80 14.55
C ALA A 351 -1.22 39.48 14.48
N GLU A 352 -0.53 39.54 15.62
CA GLU A 352 0.93 39.32 15.69
C GLU A 352 1.29 37.82 15.73
N ALA A 353 0.33 36.96 16.06
CA ALA A 353 0.47 35.50 15.95
C ALA A 353 0.31 35.01 14.49
N VAL A 354 -0.69 35.54 13.76
CA VAL A 354 -0.98 35.11 12.38
C VAL A 354 0.20 35.31 11.44
N MET A 355 0.90 36.45 11.50
CA MET A 355 1.99 36.72 10.56
C MET A 355 3.22 35.82 10.74
N ARG A 356 3.43 35.21 11.92
CA ARG A 356 4.52 34.23 12.12
C ARG A 356 4.20 32.89 11.45
N ILE A 357 2.93 32.48 11.52
CA ILE A 357 2.44 31.25 10.90
C ILE A 357 2.53 31.34 9.36
N GLU A 358 2.41 32.54 8.78
CA GLU A 358 2.60 32.76 7.34
C GLU A 358 4.08 32.62 6.90
N GLU A 359 5.06 32.92 7.78
CA GLU A 359 6.48 32.63 7.52
C GLU A 359 6.80 31.13 7.66
N ASP A 360 6.32 30.47 8.72
CA ASP A 360 6.53 29.02 8.93
C ASP A 360 5.96 28.16 7.78
N ASN A 361 4.81 28.54 7.24
CA ASN A 361 4.19 27.88 6.09
C ASN A 361 5.08 27.91 4.83
N TYR A 362 5.84 28.98 4.61
CA TYR A 362 6.72 29.10 3.43
C TYR A 362 7.91 28.13 3.51
N GLU A 363 8.49 27.92 4.69
CA GLU A 363 9.56 26.92 4.89
C GLU A 363 9.00 25.49 4.77
N LEU A 364 7.74 25.26 5.18
CA LEU A 364 7.06 23.98 5.00
C LEU A 364 6.81 23.67 3.51
N GLU A 365 6.33 24.64 2.72
CA GLU A 365 6.15 24.47 1.27
C GLU A 365 7.47 24.13 0.57
N GLU A 366 8.60 24.75 0.93
CA GLU A 366 9.88 24.42 0.31
C GLU A 366 10.40 23.03 0.69
N LYS A 367 10.19 22.59 1.95
CA LYS A 367 10.49 21.21 2.39
C LYS A 367 9.64 20.19 1.64
N VAL A 368 8.34 20.42 1.51
CA VAL A 368 7.43 19.58 0.71
C VAL A 368 7.91 19.52 -0.73
N LYS A 369 8.36 20.63 -1.32
CA LYS A 369 8.87 20.67 -2.70
C LYS A 369 10.14 19.83 -2.91
N ARG A 370 11.09 19.86 -1.97
CA ARG A 370 12.28 19.00 -2.01
C ARG A 370 11.94 17.51 -1.81
N VAL A 371 10.91 17.20 -1.00
CA VAL A 371 10.36 15.84 -0.90
C VAL A 371 9.68 15.42 -2.21
N GLN A 372 8.92 16.30 -2.86
CA GLN A 372 8.28 16.07 -4.15
C GLN A 372 9.31 15.73 -5.25
N GLU A 373 10.40 16.49 -5.33
CA GLU A 373 11.49 16.28 -6.30
C GLU A 373 12.29 15.01 -6.00
N GLY A 374 12.42 14.61 -4.74
CA GLY A 374 12.95 13.29 -4.36
C GLY A 374 12.03 12.13 -4.72
N MET A 375 10.71 12.29 -4.53
CA MET A 375 9.69 11.27 -4.82
C MET A 375 9.39 11.11 -6.32
N GLN A 376 9.62 12.14 -7.15
CA GLN A 376 9.53 12.02 -8.62
C GLN A 376 10.51 11.00 -9.22
N ILE A 377 11.52 10.54 -8.46
CA ILE A 377 12.47 9.48 -8.86
C ILE A 377 12.18 8.13 -8.16
N ALA A 378 11.03 8.01 -7.48
CA ALA A 378 10.50 6.78 -6.88
C ALA A 378 9.20 6.30 -7.55
N GLY A 379 8.43 7.21 -8.18
CA GLY A 379 7.15 6.94 -8.85
C GLY A 379 7.26 6.13 -10.16
N MET A 380 7.73 4.88 -10.10
CA MET A 380 7.64 3.91 -11.21
C MET A 380 7.49 2.46 -10.72
N GLY A 381 6.84 2.27 -9.57
CA GLY A 381 6.48 0.96 -9.04
C GLY A 381 5.54 0.19 -9.98
N LYS A 382 5.69 -1.15 -10.03
CA LYS A 382 4.76 -2.02 -10.74
C LYS A 382 3.86 -2.72 -9.72
N SER A 383 2.55 -2.62 -9.95
CA SER A 383 1.47 -3.18 -9.12
C SER A 383 1.77 -4.58 -8.57
N GLY A 384 1.43 -4.79 -7.29
CA GLY A 384 1.48 -6.11 -6.64
C GLY A 384 2.48 -6.27 -5.49
N ASN A 385 3.11 -5.19 -5.01
CA ASN A 385 3.95 -5.18 -3.81
C ASN A 385 3.38 -4.23 -2.74
N LEU A 386 3.87 -4.29 -1.50
CA LEU A 386 3.63 -3.20 -0.53
C LEU A 386 4.41 -1.95 -0.97
N VAL A 387 3.67 -0.85 -1.15
CA VAL A 387 4.23 0.49 -1.36
C VAL A 387 4.33 1.18 -0.01
N PHE A 388 5.55 1.37 0.48
CA PHE A 388 5.81 2.10 1.72
C PHE A 388 5.71 3.60 1.49
N CYS A 389 4.98 4.26 2.39
CA CYS A 389 4.56 5.64 2.25
C CYS A 389 5.56 6.61 2.91
N ALA A 390 5.57 7.87 2.50
CA ALA A 390 6.39 8.96 3.07
C ALA A 390 7.92 8.70 3.16
N GLY A 391 8.45 7.67 2.48
CA GLY A 391 9.87 7.28 2.58
C GLY A 391 10.20 6.38 3.78
N GLU A 392 9.19 5.82 4.46
CA GLU A 392 9.38 4.79 5.50
C GLU A 392 10.24 3.62 4.97
N PRO A 393 11.20 3.10 5.76
CA PRO A 393 11.94 1.90 5.37
C PRO A 393 11.00 0.70 5.29
N GLN A 394 11.31 -0.23 4.38
CA GLN A 394 10.56 -1.47 4.21
C GLN A 394 10.88 -2.46 5.34
N VAL A 395 10.32 -2.22 6.53
CA VAL A 395 10.50 -3.08 7.73
C VAL A 395 9.85 -4.46 7.54
N TYR A 396 8.89 -4.56 6.61
CA TYR A 396 8.21 -5.77 6.17
C TYR A 396 7.67 -5.54 4.74
N ILE A 397 7.66 -6.53 3.84
CA ILE A 397 6.89 -6.46 2.59
C ILE A 397 5.50 -7.06 2.84
N LEU A 398 4.75 -7.32 1.77
CA LEU A 398 3.55 -8.18 1.82
C LEU A 398 3.86 -9.61 2.32
N GLU A 399 5.11 -9.89 2.73
CA GLU A 399 5.63 -11.10 3.37
C GLU A 399 5.88 -11.05 4.90
N GLN A 400 5.65 -9.96 5.63
CA GLN A 400 5.45 -10.12 7.11
C GLN A 400 4.07 -9.65 7.59
N LEU A 401 3.36 -8.86 6.78
CA LEU A 401 2.01 -8.35 7.09
C LEU A 401 0.88 -9.37 7.27
N MET A 402 0.70 -10.28 6.31
CA MET A 402 -0.46 -11.13 6.11
C MET A 402 -0.47 -12.39 6.99
N ARG A 403 0.68 -12.88 7.45
CA ARG A 403 0.86 -14.12 8.24
C ARG A 403 1.07 -13.88 9.71
N ALA A 404 1.50 -12.66 10.03
CA ALA A 404 1.34 -12.05 11.34
C ALA A 404 0.01 -12.49 11.97
N SER A 405 0.03 -12.82 13.25
CA SER A 405 -1.18 -13.22 13.95
C SER A 405 -2.21 -12.08 13.91
N ALA A 406 -3.34 -12.35 13.25
CA ALA A 406 -4.34 -11.35 12.86
C ALA A 406 -5.59 -11.44 13.75
N GLU A 407 -5.66 -10.58 14.75
CA GLU A 407 -6.85 -10.42 15.60
C GLU A 407 -7.87 -9.52 14.88
N LEU A 408 -9.11 -9.98 14.71
CA LEU A 408 -10.17 -9.17 14.10
C LEU A 408 -10.57 -8.03 15.05
N LEU A 409 -10.23 -6.78 14.71
CA LEU A 409 -10.65 -5.60 15.46
C LEU A 409 -12.09 -5.20 15.13
N GLY A 410 -12.51 -5.35 13.88
CA GLY A 410 -13.88 -5.04 13.47
C GLY A 410 -14.13 -5.13 11.96
N ARG A 411 -15.40 -5.11 11.59
CA ARG A 411 -15.86 -4.95 10.20
C ARG A 411 -16.36 -3.53 10.01
N GLY A 412 -15.90 -2.86 8.96
CA GLY A 412 -16.29 -1.48 8.64
C GLY A 412 -16.85 -1.35 7.24
N THR A 413 -17.42 -0.18 6.97
CA THR A 413 -18.16 0.19 5.75
C THR A 413 -17.39 -0.04 4.45
N MET A 414 -16.08 0.22 4.48
CA MET A 414 -15.16 0.10 3.35
C MET A 414 -14.30 -1.18 3.37
N GLY A 415 -14.46 -2.07 4.36
CA GLY A 415 -13.58 -3.24 4.53
C GLY A 415 -13.45 -3.73 5.97
N THR A 416 -12.72 -4.83 6.17
CA THR A 416 -12.50 -5.47 7.48
C THR A 416 -11.11 -5.13 8.03
N THR A 417 -11.05 -4.81 9.33
CA THR A 417 -9.85 -4.28 10.01
C THR A 417 -9.33 -5.27 11.06
N TYR A 418 -8.03 -5.52 11.01
CA TYR A 418 -7.32 -6.51 11.81
C TYR A 418 -6.12 -5.86 12.52
N LYS A 419 -5.76 -6.38 13.69
CA LYS A 419 -4.49 -6.13 14.37
C LYS A 419 -3.55 -7.26 14.00
N ALA A 420 -2.52 -6.96 13.22
CA ALA A 420 -1.48 -7.90 12.85
C ALA A 420 -0.29 -7.74 13.79
N VAL A 421 0.00 -8.76 14.60
CA VAL A 421 1.26 -8.86 15.35
C VAL A 421 2.24 -9.68 14.51
N LEU A 422 3.23 -9.00 13.93
CA LEU A 422 4.29 -9.59 13.11
C LEU A 422 5.27 -10.36 14.00
N ASP A 423 5.99 -11.34 13.43
CA ASP A 423 6.99 -12.14 14.15
C ASP A 423 8.15 -11.30 14.70
N SER A 424 8.42 -10.14 14.08
CA SER A 424 9.34 -9.10 14.57
C SER A 424 8.85 -8.38 15.85
N ARG A 425 7.68 -8.77 16.38
CA ARG A 425 6.90 -8.11 17.44
C ARG A 425 6.39 -6.70 17.10
N LEU A 426 6.57 -6.24 15.87
CA LEU A 426 5.91 -5.05 15.38
C LEU A 426 4.40 -5.32 15.29
N ILE A 427 3.58 -4.41 15.81
CA ILE A 427 2.12 -4.49 15.71
C ILE A 427 1.65 -3.40 14.76
N VAL A 428 0.85 -3.78 13.76
CA VAL A 428 0.25 -2.85 12.79
C VAL A 428 -1.25 -3.13 12.66
N CYS A 429 -1.99 -2.10 12.26
CA CYS A 429 -3.41 -2.23 11.94
C CYS A 429 -3.57 -2.44 10.42
N VAL A 430 -4.17 -3.55 10.01
CA VAL A 430 -4.33 -3.95 8.59
C VAL A 430 -5.79 -3.89 8.24
N LYS A 431 -6.15 -3.02 7.31
CA LYS A 431 -7.50 -3.00 6.73
C LYS A 431 -7.50 -3.59 5.34
N ARG A 432 -8.26 -4.65 5.15
CA ARG A 432 -8.59 -5.23 3.84
C ARG A 432 -9.86 -4.56 3.32
N LEU A 433 -9.73 -3.81 2.24
CA LEU A 433 -10.84 -3.08 1.65
C LEU A 433 -11.78 -4.02 0.88
N ASP A 434 -13.05 -3.68 0.84
CA ASP A 434 -14.08 -4.46 0.14
C ASP A 434 -14.04 -4.17 -1.37
N GLY A 435 -13.59 -5.15 -2.16
CA GLY A 435 -13.51 -5.07 -3.62
C GLY A 435 -14.85 -4.77 -4.31
N SER A 436 -15.99 -5.13 -3.70
CA SER A 436 -17.31 -4.80 -4.23
C SER A 436 -17.66 -3.33 -4.04
N ARG A 437 -17.29 -2.74 -2.89
CA ARG A 437 -17.41 -1.29 -2.63
C ARG A 437 -16.48 -0.47 -3.52
N LEU A 438 -15.37 -1.04 -3.97
CA LEU A 438 -14.36 -0.41 -4.83
C LEU A 438 -14.54 -0.69 -6.34
N ALA A 439 -15.60 -1.40 -6.74
CA ALA A 439 -15.76 -1.90 -8.10
C ALA A 439 -15.90 -0.76 -9.13
N GLY A 440 -14.89 -0.57 -9.98
CA GLY A 440 -14.84 0.49 -10.99
C GLY A 440 -13.73 1.53 -10.75
N THR A 441 -13.23 1.64 -9.52
CA THR A 441 -12.08 2.51 -9.20
C THR A 441 -10.80 1.93 -9.78
N SER A 442 -10.19 2.64 -10.73
CA SER A 442 -9.02 2.15 -11.47
C SER A 442 -7.80 1.91 -10.56
N LYS A 443 -6.88 1.12 -11.09
CA LYS A 443 -5.66 0.67 -10.41
C LYS A 443 -4.72 1.86 -10.18
N GLU A 444 -4.57 2.70 -11.19
CA GLU A 444 -3.77 3.93 -11.19
C GLU A 444 -4.40 5.04 -10.33
N THR A 445 -5.73 5.16 -10.35
CA THR A 445 -6.47 6.10 -9.49
C THR A 445 -6.27 5.77 -8.02
N PHE A 446 -6.26 4.49 -7.64
CA PHE A 446 -6.01 4.09 -6.27
C PHE A 446 -4.55 4.25 -5.85
N GLU A 447 -3.59 3.84 -6.68
CA GLU A 447 -2.17 4.01 -6.36
C GLU A 447 -1.83 5.49 -6.15
N GLY A 448 -2.17 6.40 -7.07
CA GLY A 448 -1.89 7.83 -6.90
C GLY A 448 -2.66 8.50 -5.75
N HIS A 449 -3.87 8.03 -5.43
CA HIS A 449 -4.61 8.51 -4.26
C HIS A 449 -4.02 7.99 -2.94
N MET A 450 -3.56 6.74 -2.88
CA MET A 450 -2.90 6.18 -1.70
C MET A 450 -1.45 6.66 -1.53
N GLU A 451 -0.76 7.07 -2.58
CA GLU A 451 0.49 7.85 -2.48
C GLU A 451 0.23 9.21 -1.79
N SER A 452 -0.86 9.89 -2.19
CA SER A 452 -1.26 11.18 -1.60
C SER A 452 -1.70 11.04 -0.14
N VAL A 453 -2.58 10.09 0.16
CA VAL A 453 -3.01 9.76 1.54
C VAL A 453 -1.86 9.22 2.37
N GLY A 454 -0.93 8.48 1.76
CA GLY A 454 0.28 7.97 2.39
C GLY A 454 1.25 9.05 2.89
N CYS A 455 1.18 10.26 2.34
CA CYS A 455 1.97 11.41 2.80
C CYS A 455 1.36 12.11 4.03
N LEU A 456 0.16 11.74 4.47
CA LEU A 456 -0.44 12.27 5.69
C LEU A 456 0.32 11.80 6.94
N ARG A 457 0.91 12.75 7.66
CA ARG A 457 1.53 12.57 8.99
C ARG A 457 1.11 13.75 9.87
N HIS A 458 0.44 13.46 10.98
CA HIS A 458 -0.06 14.44 11.95
C HIS A 458 -0.42 13.70 13.24
N PRO A 459 -0.22 14.25 14.46
CA PRO A 459 -0.44 13.52 15.73
C PRO A 459 -1.81 12.85 15.83
N ASN A 460 -2.90 13.59 15.53
CA ASN A 460 -4.27 13.09 15.57
C ASN A 460 -4.70 12.26 14.33
N LEU A 461 -3.76 11.75 13.52
CA LEU A 461 -4.03 10.80 12.44
C LEU A 461 -3.24 9.51 12.69
N VAL A 462 -3.91 8.36 12.55
CA VAL A 462 -3.20 7.07 12.50
C VAL A 462 -2.47 6.98 11.16
N SER A 463 -1.13 6.93 11.16
CA SER A 463 -0.33 7.05 9.93
C SER A 463 -0.50 5.85 9.01
N LEU A 464 -0.72 6.08 7.71
CA LEU A 464 -0.61 5.05 6.68
C LEU A 464 0.88 4.75 6.43
N ARG A 465 1.36 3.60 6.93
CA ARG A 465 2.72 3.10 6.73
C ARG A 465 2.94 2.58 5.32
N ALA A 466 1.98 1.80 4.82
CA ALA A 466 2.04 1.19 3.50
C ALA A 466 0.65 0.90 2.94
N PHE A 467 0.55 0.72 1.63
CA PHE A 467 -0.64 0.17 0.96
C PHE A 467 -0.28 -0.94 -0.03
N PHE A 468 -1.27 -1.73 -0.41
CA PHE A 468 -1.20 -2.77 -1.43
C PHE A 468 -2.38 -2.68 -2.40
N GLN A 469 -2.12 -2.96 -3.67
CA GLN A 469 -3.11 -3.02 -4.75
C GLN A 469 -2.80 -4.22 -5.67
N ALA A 470 -3.68 -5.22 -5.67
CA ALA A 470 -3.83 -6.23 -6.71
C ALA A 470 -5.23 -6.12 -7.34
N LYS A 471 -5.56 -6.97 -8.33
CA LYS A 471 -6.77 -6.78 -9.19
C LYS A 471 -8.07 -6.48 -8.43
N GLU A 472 -8.38 -7.28 -7.42
CA GLU A 472 -9.63 -7.20 -6.64
C GLU A 472 -9.37 -6.97 -5.13
N GLU A 473 -8.11 -7.06 -4.71
CA GLU A 473 -7.68 -6.97 -3.31
C GLU A 473 -6.86 -5.70 -3.06
N ARG A 474 -7.20 -4.97 -1.99
CA ARG A 474 -6.50 -3.75 -1.58
C ARG A 474 -6.34 -3.73 -0.07
N LEU A 475 -5.14 -3.49 0.41
CA LEU A 475 -4.83 -3.43 1.84
C LEU A 475 -4.25 -2.06 2.20
N LEU A 476 -4.63 -1.55 3.37
CA LEU A 476 -4.07 -0.36 3.99
C LEU A 476 -3.45 -0.75 5.32
N ILE A 477 -2.22 -0.30 5.57
CA ILE A 477 -1.43 -0.71 6.73
C ILE A 477 -1.09 0.54 7.53
N TYR A 478 -1.65 0.58 8.73
CA TYR A 478 -1.62 1.70 9.65
C TYR A 478 -0.83 1.36 10.92
N ASP A 479 -0.46 2.37 11.70
CA ASP A 479 -0.07 2.17 13.09
C ASP A 479 -1.16 1.43 13.88
N TYR A 480 -0.74 0.53 14.78
CA TYR A 480 -1.66 -0.07 15.75
C TYR A 480 -1.80 0.83 16.98
N GLN A 481 -3.03 1.20 17.32
CA GLN A 481 -3.33 1.98 18.50
C GLN A 481 -3.83 1.07 19.64
N PRO A 482 -3.17 1.04 20.81
CA PRO A 482 -3.38 -0.02 21.80
C PRO A 482 -4.65 0.18 22.63
N ASN A 483 -5.10 1.43 22.86
CA ASN A 483 -6.24 1.74 23.71
C ASN A 483 -7.60 1.61 22.98
N GLY A 484 -7.61 1.04 21.77
CA GLY A 484 -8.82 0.65 21.05
C GLY A 484 -9.53 1.82 20.35
N SER A 485 -10.85 1.71 20.22
CA SER A 485 -11.69 2.75 19.60
C SER A 485 -12.46 3.57 20.64
N LEU A 486 -12.79 4.80 20.30
CA LEU A 486 -13.65 5.67 21.11
C LEU A 486 -15.03 5.05 21.35
N PHE A 487 -15.59 4.34 20.35
CA PHE A 487 -16.82 3.56 20.51
C PHE A 487 -16.70 2.54 21.66
N SER A 488 -15.54 1.87 21.77
CA SER A 488 -15.25 0.93 22.86
C SER A 488 -15.12 1.62 24.22
N LEU A 489 -14.61 2.85 24.27
CA LEU A 489 -14.51 3.65 25.49
C LEU A 489 -15.89 4.14 25.99
N ILE A 490 -16.77 4.58 25.09
CA ILE A 490 -18.11 5.07 25.44
C ILE A 490 -19.06 3.90 25.75
N HIS A 491 -19.15 2.89 24.86
CA HIS A 491 -20.19 1.85 24.91
C HIS A 491 -19.71 0.48 25.39
N GLY A 492 -18.41 0.27 25.59
CA GLY A 492 -17.85 -1.04 25.96
C GLY A 492 -18.18 -1.52 27.38
N SER A 493 -18.66 -0.62 28.24
CA SER A 493 -19.06 -0.95 29.61
C SER A 493 -20.40 -1.69 29.63
N LYS A 494 -20.39 -2.97 30.02
CA LYS A 494 -21.60 -3.80 30.16
C LYS A 494 -22.49 -3.41 31.35
N SER A 495 -22.21 -2.29 32.02
CA SER A 495 -23.02 -1.78 33.12
C SER A 495 -24.19 -0.96 32.57
N ALA A 496 -25.42 -1.31 32.96
CA ALA A 496 -26.61 -0.49 32.73
C ALA A 496 -26.58 0.86 33.50
N ARG A 497 -25.50 1.15 34.25
CA ARG A 497 -25.20 2.43 34.91
C ARG A 497 -23.84 2.99 34.48
N ALA A 498 -23.42 2.75 33.23
CA ALA A 498 -22.26 3.45 32.68
C ALA A 498 -22.59 4.95 32.54
N LYS A 499 -21.97 5.80 33.36
CA LYS A 499 -22.07 7.26 33.20
C LYS A 499 -21.38 7.67 31.89
N PRO A 500 -21.88 8.69 31.15
CA PRO A 500 -21.16 9.28 30.02
C PRO A 500 -19.77 9.79 30.43
N LEU A 501 -18.88 9.97 29.44
CA LEU A 501 -17.51 10.43 29.70
C LEU A 501 -17.51 11.81 30.37
N HIS A 502 -16.51 12.05 31.23
CA HIS A 502 -16.33 13.34 31.89
C HIS A 502 -16.13 14.43 30.83
N TRP A 503 -16.71 15.60 31.06
CA TRP A 503 -16.85 16.62 30.03
C TRP A 503 -15.48 17.14 29.51
N THR A 504 -14.44 17.19 30.35
CA THR A 504 -13.06 17.50 29.92
C THR A 504 -12.47 16.45 28.97
N SER A 505 -12.82 15.17 29.15
CA SER A 505 -12.45 14.10 28.22
C SER A 505 -13.17 14.29 26.88
N CYS A 506 -14.46 14.63 26.91
CA CYS A 506 -15.21 14.96 25.69
C CYS A 506 -14.60 16.17 24.96
N LEU A 507 -14.19 17.22 25.69
CA LEU A 507 -13.53 18.40 25.13
C LEU A 507 -12.18 18.05 24.47
N LYS A 508 -11.32 17.28 25.15
CA LYS A 508 -10.01 16.87 24.60
C LYS A 508 -10.15 16.00 23.36
N ILE A 509 -11.09 15.06 23.37
CA ILE A 509 -11.39 14.20 22.22
C ILE A 509 -11.98 15.02 21.06
N ALA A 510 -12.85 15.99 21.35
CA ALA A 510 -13.39 16.92 20.36
C ALA A 510 -12.30 17.77 19.70
N GLU A 511 -11.38 18.32 20.49
CA GLU A 511 -10.21 19.10 20.03
C GLU A 511 -9.30 18.27 19.11
N ASP A 512 -8.88 17.09 19.57
CA ASP A 512 -8.02 16.16 18.83
C ASP A 512 -8.63 15.77 17.47
N VAL A 513 -9.91 15.39 17.47
CA VAL A 513 -10.64 14.99 16.26
C VAL A 513 -10.84 16.19 15.32
N ALA A 514 -11.16 17.38 15.85
CA ALA A 514 -11.30 18.59 15.04
C ALA A 514 -9.96 19.03 14.41
N GLN A 515 -8.86 18.92 15.15
CA GLN A 515 -7.50 19.19 14.68
C GLN A 515 -7.12 18.26 13.52
N GLY A 516 -7.33 16.94 13.68
CA GLY A 516 -7.07 15.94 12.63
C GLY A 516 -7.92 16.17 11.37
N LEU A 517 -9.21 16.49 11.52
CA LEU A 517 -10.11 16.79 10.40
C LEU A 517 -9.72 18.09 9.68
N SER A 518 -9.38 19.15 10.43
CA SER A 518 -8.94 20.42 9.85
C SER A 518 -7.65 20.23 9.02
N TYR A 519 -6.71 19.42 9.50
CA TYR A 519 -5.49 19.08 8.75
C TYR A 519 -5.79 18.36 7.42
N ILE A 520 -6.68 17.35 7.43
CA ILE A 520 -7.13 16.66 6.20
C ILE A 520 -7.76 17.65 5.20
N HIS A 521 -8.64 18.53 5.68
CA HIS A 521 -9.38 19.49 4.84
C HIS A 521 -8.50 20.62 4.29
N GLN A 522 -7.51 21.09 5.06
CA GLN A 522 -6.69 22.25 4.71
C GLN A 522 -5.40 21.87 3.97
N ALA A 523 -4.55 21.03 4.55
CA ALA A 523 -3.20 20.80 4.03
C ALA A 523 -3.18 19.96 2.73
N TRP A 524 -4.16 19.06 2.57
CA TRP A 524 -4.23 18.14 1.41
C TRP A 524 -5.52 18.29 0.59
N ARG A 525 -6.47 19.14 1.04
CA ARG A 525 -7.77 19.38 0.39
C ARG A 525 -8.61 18.09 0.21
N LEU A 526 -8.40 17.13 1.12
CA LEU A 526 -9.09 15.85 1.14
C LEU A 526 -10.32 15.91 2.06
N VAL A 527 -11.07 14.79 2.11
CA VAL A 527 -12.29 14.62 2.91
C VAL A 527 -12.20 13.26 3.60
N HIS A 528 -12.52 13.18 4.90
CA HIS A 528 -12.52 11.92 5.63
C HIS A 528 -13.64 11.00 5.12
N GLY A 529 -14.87 11.52 5.05
CA GLY A 529 -16.07 10.91 4.46
C GLY A 529 -16.53 9.59 5.10
N ASN A 530 -16.09 9.30 6.32
CA ASN A 530 -16.41 8.08 7.07
C ASN A 530 -16.18 8.27 8.57
N LEU A 531 -16.46 9.45 9.11
CA LEU A 531 -16.20 9.76 10.52
C LEU A 531 -17.29 9.14 11.42
N LYS A 532 -16.87 8.36 12.42
CA LYS A 532 -17.68 7.82 13.52
C LYS A 532 -16.77 7.36 14.67
N SER A 533 -17.29 7.13 15.88
CA SER A 533 -16.46 6.78 17.04
C SER A 533 -15.73 5.44 16.94
N SER A 534 -16.17 4.52 16.07
CA SER A 534 -15.41 3.30 15.74
C SER A 534 -14.18 3.56 14.85
N ASN A 535 -14.11 4.73 14.19
CA ASN A 535 -12.99 5.18 13.36
C ASN A 535 -12.15 6.29 14.04
N VAL A 536 -12.45 6.62 15.29
CA VAL A 536 -11.56 7.37 16.19
C VAL A 536 -10.88 6.35 17.09
N LEU A 537 -9.58 6.17 16.93
CA LEU A 537 -8.78 5.31 17.80
C LEU A 537 -8.12 6.12 18.92
N LEU A 538 -7.82 5.47 20.03
CA LEU A 538 -7.15 6.07 21.18
C LEU A 538 -5.69 5.62 21.17
N GLY A 539 -4.78 6.59 21.04
CA GLY A 539 -3.35 6.36 21.09
C GLY A 539 -2.84 6.10 22.51
N SER A 540 -1.52 6.04 22.67
CA SER A 540 -0.90 5.51 23.90
C SER A 540 -1.12 6.41 25.12
N ASP A 541 -1.19 7.72 24.91
CA ASP A 541 -1.43 8.75 25.93
C ASP A 541 -2.91 9.19 25.95
N PHE A 542 -3.80 8.36 25.37
CA PHE A 542 -5.24 8.61 25.17
C PHE A 542 -5.56 9.83 24.27
N GLU A 543 -4.60 10.22 23.42
CA GLU A 543 -4.82 11.12 22.30
C GLU A 543 -5.78 10.51 21.28
N ALA A 544 -6.75 11.28 20.78
CA ALA A 544 -7.70 10.77 19.78
C ALA A 544 -7.12 10.90 18.37
N CYS A 545 -7.14 9.79 17.63
CA CYS A 545 -6.50 9.63 16.33
C CYS A 545 -7.48 9.10 15.29
N LEU A 546 -7.67 9.85 14.20
CA LEU A 546 -8.53 9.44 13.08
C LEU A 546 -7.89 8.28 12.30
N THR A 547 -8.69 7.26 11.99
CA THR A 547 -8.36 6.23 11.00
C THR A 547 -9.43 6.20 9.90
N ASP A 548 -9.20 5.43 8.83
CA ASP A 548 -10.16 5.26 7.73
C ASP A 548 -10.58 6.55 6.99
N TYR A 549 -9.72 7.57 7.06
CA TYR A 549 -9.86 8.81 6.32
C TYR A 549 -9.59 8.64 4.82
N CYS A 550 -10.22 9.51 4.01
CA CYS A 550 -9.97 9.64 2.56
C CYS A 550 -10.34 8.42 1.70
N LEU A 551 -11.06 7.43 2.24
CA LEU A 551 -11.42 6.20 1.51
C LEU A 551 -12.73 6.32 0.71
N SER A 552 -13.64 7.21 1.12
CA SER A 552 -14.97 7.36 0.52
C SER A 552 -14.94 7.73 -0.98
N VAL A 553 -13.94 8.51 -1.42
CA VAL A 553 -13.75 8.89 -2.84
C VAL A 553 -13.38 7.72 -3.75
N LEU A 554 -12.93 6.59 -3.18
CA LEU A 554 -12.63 5.37 -3.91
C LEU A 554 -13.85 4.43 -4.06
N ALA A 555 -14.97 4.74 -3.38
CA ALA A 555 -16.15 3.89 -3.38
C ALA A 555 -17.02 4.09 -4.63
N ASN A 556 -17.56 2.99 -5.15
CA ASN A 556 -18.54 2.99 -6.21
C ASN A 556 -19.92 3.45 -5.67
N PRO A 557 -20.53 4.51 -6.23
CA PRO A 557 -21.86 4.97 -5.83
C PRO A 557 -22.92 3.86 -5.79
N ALA A 558 -22.97 2.98 -6.79
CA ALA A 558 -23.95 1.90 -6.84
C ALA A 558 -23.76 0.86 -5.72
N ALA A 559 -22.53 0.67 -5.24
CA ALA A 559 -22.23 -0.19 -4.10
C ALA A 559 -22.45 0.53 -2.75
N THR A 560 -22.54 1.87 -2.74
CA THR A 560 -22.84 2.66 -1.53
C THR A 560 -24.30 2.52 -1.10
N ALA A 561 -25.25 2.43 -2.06
CA ALA A 561 -26.66 2.15 -1.76
C ALA A 561 -26.88 0.78 -1.09
N ILE A 562 -26.00 -0.20 -1.35
CA ILE A 562 -26.03 -1.53 -0.71
C ILE A 562 -25.23 -1.53 0.62
N ALA A 563 -24.73 -0.37 1.07
CA ALA A 563 -24.08 -0.23 2.38
C ALA A 563 -25.02 0.35 3.45
N GLU A 564 -26.29 0.63 3.09
CA GLU A 564 -27.24 1.33 3.94
C GLU A 564 -28.00 0.40 4.90
N GLU A 565 -27.73 -0.90 4.85
CA GLU A 565 -28.14 -1.88 5.87
C GLU A 565 -27.30 -1.77 7.18
N ASP A 566 -26.12 -1.11 7.15
CA ASP A 566 -25.35 -0.80 8.36
C ASP A 566 -25.99 0.39 9.11
N THR A 567 -26.76 0.07 10.15
CA THR A 567 -27.48 1.05 10.97
C THR A 567 -26.53 2.02 11.69
N ASP A 568 -25.30 1.58 11.99
CA ASP A 568 -24.29 2.40 12.68
C ASP A 568 -23.51 3.29 11.71
N PHE A 569 -23.64 3.08 10.40
CA PHE A 569 -23.10 3.97 9.36
C PHE A 569 -24.10 5.05 8.95
N THR A 570 -25.37 4.69 8.77
CA THR A 570 -26.41 5.62 8.34
C THR A 570 -26.68 6.72 9.37
N ALA A 571 -26.57 6.44 10.66
CA ALA A 571 -26.80 7.42 11.73
C ALA A 571 -25.82 8.61 11.75
N TYR A 572 -24.60 8.46 11.18
CA TYR A 572 -23.62 9.55 11.08
C TYR A 572 -23.66 10.30 9.73
N LYS A 573 -24.44 9.82 8.74
CA LYS A 573 -24.47 10.43 7.39
C LYS A 573 -25.22 11.76 7.39
N ALA A 574 -24.62 12.75 6.73
CA ALA A 574 -25.24 14.05 6.53
C ALA A 574 -26.46 13.96 5.58
N PRO A 575 -27.61 14.61 5.87
CA PRO A 575 -28.86 14.43 5.12
C PRO A 575 -28.81 14.73 3.63
N GLU A 576 -27.85 15.52 3.15
CA GLU A 576 -27.60 15.74 1.72
C GLU A 576 -26.98 14.52 1.03
N THR A 577 -26.16 13.73 1.74
CA THR A 577 -25.50 12.53 1.19
C THR A 577 -26.47 11.36 1.00
N LEU A 578 -27.67 11.44 1.59
CA LEU A 578 -28.76 10.46 1.49
C LEU A 578 -29.77 10.76 0.37
N LYS A 579 -29.64 11.88 -0.36
CA LYS A 579 -30.64 12.32 -1.34
C LYS A 579 -30.50 11.60 -2.68
N PHE A 580 -31.25 10.50 -2.83
CA PHE A 580 -31.44 9.81 -4.11
C PHE A 580 -32.19 10.68 -5.14
N ASN A 581 -31.44 11.38 -5.99
CA ASN A 581 -31.91 11.78 -7.32
C ASN A 581 -31.16 10.95 -8.38
N ASN A 582 -31.90 10.38 -9.33
CA ASN A 582 -31.51 9.20 -10.14
C ASN A 582 -30.44 9.43 -11.22
N GLN A 583 -29.32 10.06 -10.87
CA GLN A 583 -28.10 10.06 -11.69
C GLN A 583 -26.80 10.33 -10.93
N HIS A 584 -26.83 11.07 -9.80
CA HIS A 584 -25.63 11.34 -8.98
C HIS A 584 -25.96 11.19 -7.48
N HIS A 585 -25.24 10.32 -6.77
CA HIS A 585 -25.03 10.52 -5.34
C HIS A 585 -24.15 11.76 -5.15
N GLN A 586 -24.51 12.65 -4.22
CA GLN A 586 -23.65 13.78 -3.89
C GLN A 586 -22.43 13.26 -3.11
N ALA A 587 -21.25 13.42 -3.69
CA ALA A 587 -20.00 12.95 -3.09
C ALA A 587 -19.76 13.57 -1.71
N THR A 588 -19.07 12.83 -0.84
CA THR A 588 -18.68 13.29 0.50
C THR A 588 -17.89 14.60 0.41
N THR A 589 -18.20 15.54 1.29
CA THR A 589 -17.57 16.87 1.35
C THR A 589 -17.02 17.15 2.74
N SER A 590 -16.16 18.16 2.86
CA SER A 590 -15.75 18.68 4.17
C SER A 590 -16.94 19.11 5.04
N LYS A 591 -18.07 19.52 4.43
CA LYS A 591 -19.31 19.84 5.15
C LYS A 591 -20.10 18.61 5.62
N SER A 592 -19.97 17.46 4.97
CA SER A 592 -20.55 16.21 5.51
C SER A 592 -19.71 15.66 6.65
N ASP A 593 -18.39 15.84 6.62
CA ASP A 593 -17.51 15.51 7.77
C ASP A 593 -17.87 16.35 9.01
N VAL A 594 -18.13 17.65 8.83
CA VAL A 594 -18.61 18.53 9.92
C VAL A 594 -19.91 18.00 10.53
N TYR A 595 -20.85 17.50 9.72
CA TYR A 595 -22.09 16.90 10.24
C TYR A 595 -21.82 15.65 11.07
N SER A 596 -21.03 14.71 10.53
CA SER A 596 -20.65 13.49 11.25
C SER A 596 -19.88 13.79 12.55
N PHE A 597 -19.13 14.90 12.58
CA PHE A 597 -18.48 15.41 13.80
C PHE A 597 -19.49 15.92 14.82
N GLY A 598 -20.54 16.65 14.39
CA GLY A 598 -21.65 17.04 15.25
C GLY A 598 -22.35 15.84 15.90
N ILE A 599 -22.65 14.79 15.13
CA ILE A 599 -23.23 13.54 15.65
C ILE A 599 -22.29 12.82 16.63
N LEU A 600 -20.98 12.83 16.34
CA LEU A 600 -19.96 12.28 17.24
C LEU A 600 -19.88 13.06 18.58
N LEU A 601 -20.03 14.38 18.57
CA LEU A 601 -20.16 15.16 19.79
C LEU A 601 -21.44 14.82 20.55
N LEU A 602 -22.59 14.68 19.89
CA LEU A 602 -23.84 14.26 20.54
C LEU A 602 -23.69 12.88 21.22
N GLU A 603 -22.96 11.94 20.61
CA GLU A 603 -22.64 10.63 21.22
C GLU A 603 -21.73 10.79 22.45
N LEU A 604 -20.64 11.54 22.34
CA LEU A 604 -19.70 11.84 23.43
C LEU A 604 -20.40 12.49 24.64
N LEU A 605 -21.34 13.41 24.39
CA LEU A 605 -22.00 14.16 25.44
C LEU A 605 -23.16 13.39 26.09
N SER A 606 -23.95 12.64 25.32
CA SER A 606 -25.07 11.84 25.84
C SER A 606 -24.66 10.47 26.39
N GLY A 607 -23.51 9.93 25.97
CA GLY A 607 -23.15 8.54 26.18
C GLY A 607 -24.11 7.55 25.52
N LYS A 608 -24.93 7.99 24.55
CA LYS A 608 -25.88 7.16 23.80
C LYS A 608 -25.46 7.06 22.34
N HIS A 609 -25.58 5.87 21.78
CA HIS A 609 -25.29 5.63 20.38
C HIS A 609 -26.25 6.43 19.46
N PRO A 610 -25.81 7.02 18.34
CA PRO A 610 -26.64 7.85 17.46
C PRO A 610 -27.97 7.25 16.98
N SER A 611 -28.09 5.93 16.87
CA SER A 611 -29.39 5.28 16.56
C SER A 611 -30.44 5.39 17.70
N GLN A 612 -30.05 5.91 18.86
CA GLN A 612 -30.91 6.23 20.00
C GLN A 612 -31.14 7.73 20.18
N HIS A 613 -30.53 8.59 19.35
CA HIS A 613 -30.71 10.04 19.45
C HIS A 613 -32.11 10.44 18.96
N PRO A 614 -32.86 11.23 19.75
CA PRO A 614 -34.21 11.63 19.38
C PRO A 614 -34.19 12.69 18.27
N ASN A 615 -35.10 12.56 17.29
CA ASN A 615 -35.29 13.58 16.25
C ASN A 615 -36.21 14.71 16.77
N ILE A 616 -35.63 15.61 17.57
CA ILE A 616 -36.28 16.72 18.28
C ILE A 616 -35.59 18.06 17.96
N MET A 617 -36.16 19.19 18.41
CA MET A 617 -35.58 20.51 18.15
C MET A 617 -34.26 20.71 18.94
N PRO A 618 -33.37 21.62 18.53
CA PRO A 618 -32.11 21.88 19.23
C PRO A 618 -32.26 22.14 20.74
N ASP A 619 -33.26 22.93 21.13
CA ASP A 619 -33.54 23.27 22.53
C ASP A 619 -34.01 22.04 23.33
N ASP A 620 -34.76 21.13 22.69
CA ASP A 620 -35.18 19.86 23.30
C ASP A 620 -34.01 18.87 23.38
N MET A 621 -33.09 18.90 22.40
CA MET A 621 -31.86 18.10 22.38
C MET A 621 -30.93 18.50 23.54
N MET A 622 -30.82 19.80 23.84
CA MET A 622 -30.09 20.32 25.00
C MET A 622 -30.61 19.68 26.30
N ASN A 623 -31.92 19.70 26.51
CA ASN A 623 -32.57 19.09 27.67
C ASN A 623 -32.42 17.56 27.69
N TRP A 624 -32.52 16.89 26.55
CA TRP A 624 -32.33 15.43 26.45
C TRP A 624 -30.90 15.01 26.79
N VAL A 625 -29.87 15.71 26.33
CA VAL A 625 -28.47 15.38 26.69
C VAL A 625 -28.23 15.57 28.18
N LYS A 626 -28.77 16.64 28.81
CA LYS A 626 -28.71 16.81 30.27
C LYS A 626 -29.34 15.63 31.01
N LEU A 627 -30.56 15.23 30.64
CA LEU A 627 -31.27 14.08 31.23
C LEU A 627 -30.56 12.71 31.08
N ASN A 628 -29.52 12.62 30.24
CA ASN A 628 -28.72 11.40 30.08
C ASN A 628 -27.39 11.44 30.87
N ARG A 629 -27.10 12.54 31.57
CA ARG A 629 -25.96 12.70 32.50
C ARG A 629 -26.51 12.84 33.92
N ASP A 630 -25.84 12.27 34.92
CA ASP A 630 -26.27 12.43 36.31
C ASP A 630 -25.99 13.87 36.78
N GLU A 631 -26.98 14.55 37.36
CA GLU A 631 -26.93 15.96 37.83
C GLU A 631 -26.04 16.14 39.09
N GLU A 632 -24.74 15.85 39.01
CA GLU A 632 -23.84 15.90 40.16
C GLU A 632 -23.14 17.26 40.38
N ASN A 633 -23.20 18.23 39.44
CA ASN A 633 -22.81 19.64 39.67
C ASN A 633 -23.33 20.61 38.58
N GLY A 634 -24.19 21.57 38.94
CA GLY A 634 -24.78 22.54 37.99
C GLY A 634 -23.82 23.60 37.41
N GLU A 635 -22.62 23.76 37.97
CA GLU A 635 -21.56 24.59 37.37
C GLU A 635 -20.96 23.95 36.11
N GLN A 636 -21.03 22.61 36.06
CA GLN A 636 -20.54 21.78 34.96
C GLN A 636 -21.46 21.81 33.73
N ASP A 637 -22.72 22.26 33.90
CA ASP A 637 -23.67 22.44 32.80
C ASP A 637 -23.17 23.46 31.79
N SER A 638 -22.80 24.68 32.22
CA SER A 638 -22.39 25.78 31.32
C SER A 638 -21.33 25.36 30.28
N LYS A 639 -20.31 24.64 30.75
CA LYS A 639 -19.19 24.10 29.94
C LYS A 639 -19.62 22.94 29.04
N LEU A 640 -20.68 22.21 29.40
CA LEU A 640 -21.35 21.22 28.57
C LEU A 640 -22.25 21.86 27.50
N GLU A 641 -22.96 22.96 27.81
CA GLU A 641 -23.85 23.66 26.85
C GLU A 641 -23.05 24.19 25.67
N MET A 642 -21.92 24.87 25.91
CA MET A 642 -21.07 25.39 24.82
C MET A 642 -20.58 24.30 23.86
N LEU A 643 -20.20 23.12 24.37
CA LEU A 643 -19.75 22.01 23.52
C LEU A 643 -20.93 21.32 22.78
N LEU A 644 -22.15 21.43 23.32
CA LEU A 644 -23.39 20.98 22.69
C LEU A 644 -23.90 21.98 21.63
N GLU A 645 -23.69 23.29 21.82
CA GLU A 645 -23.91 24.30 20.77
C GLU A 645 -23.01 24.03 19.55
N VAL A 646 -21.73 23.68 19.76
CA VAL A 646 -20.84 23.24 18.68
C VAL A 646 -21.41 22.01 17.97
N ALA A 647 -21.90 21.01 18.72
CA ALA A 647 -22.49 19.79 18.16
C ALA A 647 -23.76 20.08 17.32
N ILE A 648 -24.63 20.96 17.81
CA ILE A 648 -25.85 21.43 17.14
C ILE A 648 -25.51 22.21 15.87
N ALA A 649 -24.60 23.18 15.94
CA ALA A 649 -24.15 23.98 14.79
C ALA A 649 -23.48 23.11 13.70
N CYS A 650 -22.81 22.03 14.09
CA CYS A 650 -22.24 21.04 13.18
C CYS A 650 -23.30 20.15 12.53
N SER A 651 -24.34 19.72 13.27
CA SER A 651 -25.39 18.78 12.83
C SER A 651 -26.59 19.43 12.11
N VAL A 652 -26.48 20.70 11.69
CA VAL A 652 -27.52 21.40 10.91
C VAL A 652 -27.80 20.71 9.56
N THR A 653 -29.07 20.65 9.15
CA THR A 653 -29.50 19.97 7.90
C THR A 653 -28.95 20.62 6.61
N SER A 654 -28.71 21.93 6.60
CA SER A 654 -28.09 22.67 5.48
C SER A 654 -26.55 22.64 5.58
N PRO A 655 -25.83 22.10 4.58
CA PRO A 655 -24.37 22.12 4.54
C PRO A 655 -23.75 23.53 4.52
N GLU A 656 -24.49 24.50 4.00
CA GLU A 656 -24.07 25.90 3.87
C GLU A 656 -24.07 26.63 5.22
N GLN A 657 -24.96 26.23 6.14
CA GLN A 657 -25.09 26.80 7.47
C GLN A 657 -24.10 26.23 8.49
N ARG A 658 -23.61 25.01 8.27
CA ARG A 658 -22.56 24.40 9.13
C ARG A 658 -21.28 25.24 9.10
N PRO A 659 -20.48 25.28 10.19
CA PRO A 659 -19.13 25.85 10.16
C PRO A 659 -18.16 25.07 9.25
N THR A 660 -16.90 25.53 9.13
CA THR A 660 -15.79 24.72 8.60
C THR A 660 -15.04 24.05 9.76
N MET A 661 -14.35 22.93 9.54
CA MET A 661 -13.64 22.24 10.65
C MET A 661 -12.59 23.11 11.35
N TRP A 662 -12.00 24.09 10.65
CA TRP A 662 -11.12 25.08 11.28
C TRP A 662 -11.87 26.05 12.20
N GLN A 663 -13.08 26.48 11.83
CA GLN A 663 -13.95 27.27 12.72
C GLN A 663 -14.42 26.45 13.92
N VAL A 664 -14.76 25.16 13.71
CA VAL A 664 -15.14 24.22 14.78
C VAL A 664 -13.99 24.03 15.77
N LEU A 665 -12.78 23.78 15.28
CA LEU A 665 -11.56 23.70 16.08
C LEU A 665 -11.35 24.98 16.90
N LYS A 666 -11.52 26.16 16.29
CA LYS A 666 -11.40 27.44 16.99
C LYS A 666 -12.47 27.61 18.08
N MET A 667 -13.73 27.26 17.82
CA MET A 667 -14.79 27.29 18.85
C MET A 667 -14.48 26.35 20.03
N ILE A 668 -13.92 25.17 19.76
CA ILE A 668 -13.51 24.22 20.81
C ILE A 668 -12.31 24.75 21.60
N GLN A 669 -11.37 25.43 20.94
CA GLN A 669 -10.23 26.09 21.59
C GLN A 669 -10.69 27.28 22.45
N GLU A 670 -11.65 28.07 21.99
CA GLU A 670 -12.25 29.17 22.77
C GLU A 670 -12.97 28.65 24.04
N ILE A 671 -13.71 27.53 23.94
CA ILE A 671 -14.29 26.85 25.10
C ILE A 671 -13.20 26.39 26.07
N LYS A 672 -12.11 25.80 25.56
CA LYS A 672 -10.97 25.34 26.37
C LYS A 672 -10.23 26.48 27.06
N GLU A 673 -10.05 27.61 26.39
CA GLU A 673 -9.44 28.81 26.96
C GLU A 673 -10.33 29.42 28.06
N ALA A 674 -11.64 29.51 27.84
CA ALA A 674 -12.60 29.97 28.85
C ALA A 674 -12.57 29.10 30.11
N VAL A 675 -12.55 27.77 29.96
CA VAL A 675 -12.42 26.83 31.08
C VAL A 675 -11.14 27.07 31.88
N ILE A 676 -10.00 27.24 31.19
CA ILE A 676 -8.71 27.46 31.84
C ILE A 676 -8.70 28.81 32.59
N MET A 677 -9.45 29.80 32.11
CA MET A 677 -9.66 31.07 32.81
C MET A 677 -10.60 30.95 34.03
N ASP A 678 -11.59 30.07 34.01
CA ASP A 678 -12.49 29.82 35.15
C ASP A 678 -11.84 29.00 36.29
N GLU A 679 -10.75 28.28 36.01
CA GLU A 679 -10.07 27.38 36.95
C GLU A 679 -8.82 28.00 37.63
N ASN A 680 -8.61 29.33 37.47
CA ASN A 680 -7.49 30.10 38.06
C ASN A 680 -7.96 31.29 38.92
#